data_AF-A0A8H5FRI9-F1
#
_entry.id   AF-A0A8H5FRI9-F1
#
_cell.length_a   1.000
_cell.length_b   1.000
_cell.length_c   1.000
_cell.angle_alpha   90.00
_cell.angle_beta   90.00
_cell.angle_gamma   90.00
#
_symmetry.space_group_name_H-M   'P 1'
#
loop_
_entity.id
_entity.type
_entity.pdbx_description
1 polymer ?
#
loop_
_entity_poly.entity_id
_entity_poly.type
_entity_poly.pdbx_seq_one_letter_code
_entity_poly.pdbx_strand_id
1 'polypeptide(L)'
;MSARKKKDLSNLQQAYDSIMGLLTETKPHLNGSDIPNRPSLVQNLYQIASLAESLSEQRPRSNSSWDHLADNLDQEGVDLWNISGLIRLIPADSLVLVAAVRLAAFRLIEAGLELKPSVQTLVHLLRAASKTGNALSEVGKNNVAATILTAAAKYEEMLRNLHDSDKIHQQSVACATIVYFSSRMEAAWKEGNYTVAEYTSHMIMSDDQRLAILPPHDKKLLICKLFQIGKSLLQDEGNRAALKPSNAIDWLRNAFKLVDQLEEATAPGIQDIRISLLRTLARAYFLDGAYDQAEATLDELIPSIDSSNDQGSPEHQALRWLRLAILRKRGAGANALLEAFKTVINHMDMSEADITDILQELKTLTPFTLVTSVKQLCLQRALHYGTESDSIDRLLLSLIFHCAKDDDHNRAMKTLDAAFTSILEAEVELRSVPATACLTLIWKYGDSHYQMKKWSEAADWFLAGTHQLFNEKSSVTRPKCYRKAALCYLEQKDYSKASTMIRRCPTNEAATCYVMFLIAVHQGLEDEAVMSIRDMQKASDFDRKMVLLATQLSHKLEMKSVLLSALKALLSAFKAGANNDAVVEAMTLIRCIIKIAMKLLSEPLANRPVLMETVVNHFRTAKTITEATATQKTFPLIAKDVSWLWRTSYNYAVQGCSEWSNCEDRIAELFDISRELLETCCSASPADMDPEAALHIINSSFAAVSARVFSFRETLASGGSADREKLRAIAAEISASKNRINGIINRNKVTEDADAAHVQYLVHTLRIFETEFLAQLKEWHQVSAVIEEIAKSGTLGLDTYEAIVDILLHRAQWSDKETPVNVLYTCLEKLLHGLLQVKEDLSLERFSRWLRGLCTVGLSRNTAGDRLKIIGYIEHALSVLEQHHGGDQPYPMDERQWLLATTYNTGTECLHAAFFDEAKRWFEAATVICRFVPGGRERADKVRPSIVVVDLILIIPLSYLDLGVIFASAR
;
A
#
# COMPACT_ATOMS: atom_id res chain seq x y z
N MET A 1 -50.87 100.81 50.77
CA MET A 1 -51.67 99.57 50.65
C MET A 1 -50.67 98.41 50.65
N SER A 2 -50.28 97.88 51.80
CA SER A 2 -51.01 97.02 52.75
C SER A 2 -50.72 95.53 52.47
N ALA A 3 -50.34 94.82 53.53
CA ALA A 3 -50.01 93.39 53.62
C ALA A 3 -48.64 92.93 53.09
N ARG A 4 -47.56 93.46 53.69
CA ARG A 4 -46.40 92.61 54.05
C ARG A 4 -46.91 91.55 55.02
N LYS A 5 -47.28 90.37 54.52
CA LYS A 5 -47.57 89.21 55.36
C LYS A 5 -46.30 88.87 56.15
N LYS A 6 -46.33 89.09 57.47
CA LYS A 6 -45.55 88.31 58.44
C LYS A 6 -45.75 86.85 58.05
N LYS A 7 -44.74 86.19 57.50
CA LYS A 7 -44.69 84.73 57.52
C LYS A 7 -44.45 84.35 58.99
N ASP A 8 -45.31 83.50 59.52
CA ASP A 8 -45.49 83.26 60.94
C ASP A 8 -44.24 82.70 61.64
N LEU A 9 -43.66 83.46 62.56
CA LEU A 9 -42.68 82.97 63.55
C LEU A 9 -43.20 81.76 64.35
N SER A 10 -44.54 81.62 64.48
CA SER A 10 -45.20 80.46 65.11
C SER A 10 -44.91 79.15 64.37
N ASN A 11 -44.82 79.18 63.04
CA ASN A 11 -44.58 77.97 62.25
C ASN A 11 -43.11 77.53 62.32
N LEU A 12 -42.17 78.48 62.48
CA LEU A 12 -40.75 78.18 62.66
C LEU A 12 -40.46 77.52 64.02
N GLN A 13 -41.08 78.03 65.10
CA GLN A 13 -40.94 77.45 66.43
C GLN A 13 -41.57 76.04 66.47
N GLN A 14 -42.74 75.86 65.85
CA GLN A 14 -43.38 74.55 65.75
C GLN A 14 -42.54 73.52 64.98
N ALA A 15 -41.89 73.95 63.89
CA ALA A 15 -40.97 73.10 63.15
C ALA A 15 -39.72 72.74 63.97
N TYR A 16 -39.15 73.71 64.71
CA TYR A 16 -38.05 73.46 65.65
C TYR A 16 -38.43 72.48 66.76
N ASP A 17 -39.57 72.68 67.42
CA ASP A 17 -40.05 71.80 68.50
C ASP A 17 -40.33 70.38 67.97
N SER A 18 -40.82 70.25 66.72
CA SER A 18 -41.02 68.96 66.04
C SER A 18 -39.70 68.26 65.73
N ILE A 19 -38.68 69.00 65.30
CA ILE A 19 -37.32 68.48 65.09
C ILE A 19 -36.74 67.97 66.41
N MET A 20 -36.81 68.77 67.49
CA MET A 20 -36.27 68.38 68.80
C MET A 20 -37.00 67.17 69.39
N GLY A 21 -38.32 67.07 69.20
CA GLY A 21 -39.10 65.90 69.59
C GLY A 21 -38.66 64.62 68.87
N LEU A 22 -38.52 64.69 67.54
CA LEU A 22 -38.03 63.56 66.74
C LEU A 22 -36.57 63.20 67.08
N LEU A 23 -35.71 64.17 67.37
CA LEU A 23 -34.32 63.92 67.80
C LEU A 23 -34.24 63.20 69.14
N THR A 24 -35.09 63.57 70.10
CA THR A 24 -35.17 62.93 71.42
C THR A 24 -35.59 61.46 71.31
N GLU A 25 -36.50 61.15 70.39
CA GLU A 25 -36.91 59.76 70.09
C GLU A 25 -35.84 58.99 69.32
N THR A 26 -35.20 59.62 68.34
CA THR A 26 -34.34 58.94 67.36
C THR A 26 -32.90 58.73 67.88
N LYS A 27 -32.31 59.71 68.60
CA LYS A 27 -30.90 59.67 69.04
C LYS A 27 -30.53 58.47 69.94
N PRO A 28 -31.33 58.06 70.95
CA PRO A 28 -30.98 56.95 71.83
C PRO A 28 -30.82 55.62 71.09
N HIS A 29 -31.59 55.43 70.02
CA HIS A 29 -31.58 54.21 69.21
C HIS A 29 -30.44 54.16 68.19
N LEU A 30 -29.70 55.26 67.97
CA LEU A 30 -28.53 55.30 67.08
C LEU A 30 -27.24 54.77 67.73
N ASN A 31 -27.19 54.67 69.06
CA ASN A 31 -26.01 54.24 69.82
C ASN A 31 -26.04 52.76 70.26
N GLY A 32 -27.15 52.03 70.02
CA GLY A 32 -27.34 50.63 70.46
C GLY A 32 -26.81 49.60 69.46
N SER A 33 -26.25 48.49 69.96
CA SER A 33 -25.69 47.39 69.16
C SER A 33 -26.73 46.45 68.52
N ASP A 34 -27.99 46.48 68.95
CA ASP A 34 -29.11 45.71 68.37
C ASP A 34 -30.18 46.65 67.82
N ILE A 35 -30.43 46.62 66.50
CA ILE A 35 -31.39 47.53 65.84
C ILE A 35 -32.51 46.74 65.14
N PRO A 36 -33.59 46.36 65.85
CA PRO A 36 -34.73 45.67 65.26
C PRO A 36 -35.67 46.58 64.43
N ASN A 37 -35.56 47.91 64.55
CA ASN A 37 -36.47 48.91 63.93
C ASN A 37 -35.75 49.89 62.96
N ARG A 38 -34.86 49.39 62.09
CA ARG A 38 -34.10 50.24 61.15
C ARG A 38 -34.97 51.09 60.19
N PRO A 39 -36.08 50.61 59.61
CA PRO A 39 -36.86 51.40 58.65
C PRO A 39 -37.55 52.63 59.25
N SER A 40 -38.09 52.53 60.47
CA SER A 40 -38.73 53.67 61.15
C SER A 40 -37.70 54.73 61.57
N LEU A 41 -36.52 54.31 62.01
CA LEU A 41 -35.42 55.21 62.35
C LEU A 41 -34.95 56.02 61.13
N VAL A 42 -34.82 55.35 59.99
CA VAL A 42 -34.49 56.00 58.71
C VAL A 42 -35.58 56.98 58.28
N GLN A 43 -36.86 56.61 58.44
CA GLN A 43 -37.99 57.50 58.13
C GLN A 43 -37.99 58.76 59.01
N ASN A 44 -37.75 58.61 60.33
CA ASN A 44 -37.65 59.74 61.25
C ASN A 44 -36.49 60.69 60.88
N LEU A 45 -35.33 60.14 60.49
CA LEU A 45 -34.19 60.94 60.02
C LEU A 45 -34.50 61.70 58.71
N TYR A 46 -35.21 61.09 57.77
CA TYR A 46 -35.67 61.80 56.56
C TYR A 46 -36.68 62.91 56.90
N GLN A 47 -37.56 62.68 57.87
CA GLN A 47 -38.50 63.71 58.35
C GLN A 47 -37.77 64.88 59.02
N ILE A 48 -36.78 64.59 59.88
CA ILE A 48 -35.91 65.62 60.48
C ILE A 48 -35.21 66.44 59.38
N ALA A 49 -34.66 65.78 58.37
CA ALA A 49 -33.99 66.46 57.26
C ALA A 49 -34.93 67.38 56.46
N SER A 50 -36.16 66.93 56.17
CA SER A 50 -37.17 67.71 55.46
C SER A 50 -37.64 68.93 56.26
N LEU A 51 -37.86 68.75 57.57
CA LEU A 51 -38.23 69.85 58.47
C LEU A 51 -37.08 70.87 58.58
N ALA A 52 -35.84 70.42 58.69
CA ALA A 52 -34.66 71.28 58.76
C ALA A 52 -34.41 72.05 57.44
N GLU A 53 -34.63 71.43 56.28
CA GLU A 53 -34.59 72.09 54.97
C GLU A 53 -35.64 73.20 54.85
N SER A 54 -36.90 72.91 55.19
CA SER A 54 -37.99 73.90 55.22
C SER A 54 -37.70 75.07 56.17
N LEU A 55 -37.09 74.78 57.32
CA LEU A 55 -36.69 75.76 58.31
C LEU A 55 -35.53 76.65 57.81
N SER A 56 -34.57 76.09 57.06
CA SER A 56 -33.50 76.84 56.40
C SER A 56 -34.02 77.78 55.31
N GLU A 57 -35.05 77.41 54.54
CA GLU A 57 -35.63 78.24 53.48
C GLU A 57 -36.45 79.42 54.02
N GLN A 58 -37.06 79.24 55.19
CA GLN A 58 -37.96 80.22 55.82
C GLN A 58 -37.24 81.19 56.76
N ARG A 59 -35.90 81.13 56.81
CA ARG A 59 -35.06 81.91 57.72
C ARG A 59 -35.25 83.43 57.53
N PRO A 60 -35.55 84.18 58.62
CA PRO A 60 -35.65 85.64 58.57
C PRO A 60 -34.27 86.31 58.44
N ARG A 61 -34.16 87.37 57.61
CA ARG A 61 -32.90 88.10 57.33
C ARG A 61 -32.39 88.98 58.49
N SER A 62 -33.17 89.13 59.57
CA SER A 62 -32.81 89.94 60.75
C SER A 62 -33.64 89.48 61.96
N ASN A 63 -33.00 88.92 63.01
CA ASN A 63 -33.44 88.96 64.42
C ASN A 63 -32.54 88.12 65.34
N SER A 64 -32.21 88.66 66.53
CA SER A 64 -31.35 88.03 67.55
C SER A 64 -31.98 86.84 68.31
N SER A 65 -33.28 86.59 68.15
CA SER A 65 -33.96 85.44 68.76
C SER A 65 -33.73 84.14 67.99
N TRP A 66 -33.24 84.23 66.76
CA TRP A 66 -32.94 83.08 65.92
C TRP A 66 -31.59 82.46 66.24
N ASP A 67 -30.65 83.25 66.76
CA ASP A 67 -29.25 82.82 66.95
C ASP A 67 -29.16 81.64 67.93
N HIS A 68 -29.91 81.66 69.04
CA HIS A 68 -29.95 80.54 69.99
C HIS A 68 -30.59 79.26 69.40
N LEU A 69 -31.57 79.41 68.50
CA LEU A 69 -32.17 78.25 67.80
C LEU A 69 -31.20 77.69 66.76
N ALA A 70 -30.49 78.57 66.06
CA ALA A 70 -29.48 78.22 65.06
C ALA A 70 -28.28 77.50 65.70
N ASP A 71 -27.75 78.01 66.81
CA ASP A 71 -26.64 77.39 67.55
C ASP A 71 -27.02 75.99 68.07
N ASN A 72 -28.24 75.83 68.58
CA ASN A 72 -28.74 74.53 69.01
C ASN A 72 -28.90 73.55 67.84
N LEU A 73 -29.43 73.99 66.69
CA LEU A 73 -29.56 73.14 65.49
C LEU A 73 -28.20 72.74 64.94
N ASP A 74 -27.22 73.64 64.94
CA ASP A 74 -25.84 73.34 64.54
C ASP A 74 -25.22 72.29 65.48
N GLN A 75 -25.32 72.50 66.80
CA GLN A 75 -24.82 71.54 67.81
C GLN A 75 -25.46 70.15 67.65
N GLU A 76 -26.78 70.09 67.51
CA GLU A 76 -27.53 68.85 67.30
C GLU A 76 -27.12 68.17 65.98
N GLY A 77 -26.88 68.95 64.93
CA GLY A 77 -26.40 68.48 63.64
C GLY A 77 -24.97 67.93 63.68
N VAL A 78 -24.06 68.60 64.39
CA VAL A 78 -22.67 68.14 64.62
C VAL A 78 -22.65 66.85 65.44
N ASP A 79 -23.51 66.73 66.46
CA ASP A 79 -23.64 65.51 67.25
C ASP A 79 -24.08 64.33 66.39
N LEU A 80 -25.13 64.52 65.57
CA LEU A 80 -25.56 63.49 64.61
C LEU A 80 -24.47 63.17 63.58
N TRP A 81 -23.70 64.17 63.14
CA TRP A 81 -22.59 63.97 62.23
C TRP A 81 -21.53 63.04 62.84
N ASN A 82 -21.18 63.24 64.11
CA ASN A 82 -20.22 62.41 64.84
C ASN A 82 -20.75 60.97 65.05
N ILE A 83 -22.03 60.82 65.38
CA ILE A 83 -22.72 59.52 65.47
C ILE A 83 -22.63 58.77 64.13
N SER A 84 -22.77 59.46 62.99
CA SER A 84 -22.62 58.85 61.67
C SER A 84 -21.23 58.22 61.44
N GLY A 85 -20.20 58.74 62.11
CA GLY A 85 -18.84 58.19 62.08
C GLY A 85 -18.73 56.88 62.87
N LEU A 86 -19.42 56.78 64.00
CA LEU A 86 -19.45 55.58 64.85
C LEU A 86 -20.23 54.44 64.21
N ILE A 87 -21.38 54.73 63.60
CA ILE A 87 -22.23 53.72 62.92
C ILE A 87 -21.48 53.07 61.74
N ARG A 88 -20.58 53.82 61.07
CA ARG A 88 -19.79 53.32 59.94
C ARG A 88 -18.81 52.18 60.31
N LEU A 89 -18.50 52.01 61.59
CA LEU A 89 -17.59 50.96 62.08
C LEU A 89 -18.28 49.59 62.25
N ILE A 90 -19.60 49.51 62.02
CA ILE A 90 -20.41 48.29 62.23
C ILE A 90 -20.61 47.55 60.88
N PRO A 91 -20.22 46.26 60.73
CA PRO A 91 -20.07 45.61 59.41
C PRO A 91 -21.34 45.18 58.65
N ALA A 92 -22.55 45.58 59.05
CA ALA A 92 -23.80 45.02 58.49
C ALA A 92 -24.80 46.08 58.02
N ASP A 93 -25.12 46.13 56.71
CA ASP A 93 -26.20 46.90 56.05
C ASP A 93 -26.60 48.22 56.75
N SER A 94 -25.59 49.01 57.11
CA SER A 94 -25.71 50.25 57.86
C SER A 94 -25.61 51.48 56.96
N LEU A 95 -25.29 51.31 55.67
CA LEU A 95 -25.05 52.40 54.71
C LEU A 95 -26.28 53.29 54.51
N VAL A 96 -27.48 52.69 54.46
CA VAL A 96 -28.75 53.42 54.35
C VAL A 96 -28.99 54.31 55.57
N LEU A 97 -28.68 53.78 56.76
CA LEU A 97 -28.81 54.51 58.01
C LEU A 97 -27.75 55.61 58.11
N VAL A 98 -26.50 55.34 57.77
CA VAL A 98 -25.41 56.34 57.74
C VAL A 98 -25.74 57.46 56.76
N ALA A 99 -26.29 57.16 55.59
CA ALA A 99 -26.71 58.16 54.61
C ALA A 99 -27.86 59.03 55.13
N ALA A 100 -28.86 58.43 55.80
CA ALA A 100 -29.97 59.15 56.41
C ALA A 100 -29.54 60.02 57.60
N VAL A 101 -28.63 59.53 58.45
CA VAL A 101 -28.05 60.32 59.57
C VAL A 101 -27.23 61.49 59.03
N ARG A 102 -26.38 61.27 58.03
CA ARG A 102 -25.60 62.35 57.38
C ARG A 102 -26.47 63.39 56.70
N LEU A 103 -27.61 62.97 56.15
CA LEU A 103 -28.59 63.87 55.56
C LEU A 103 -29.24 64.77 56.61
N ALA A 104 -29.77 64.17 57.69
CA ALA A 104 -30.36 64.91 58.80
C ALA A 104 -29.34 65.86 59.45
N ALA A 105 -28.14 65.35 59.75
CA ALA A 105 -27.04 66.13 60.32
C ALA A 105 -26.68 67.33 59.43
N PHE A 106 -26.50 67.11 58.12
CA PHE A 106 -26.17 68.18 57.18
C PHE A 106 -27.25 69.25 57.13
N ARG A 107 -28.54 68.87 57.07
CA ARG A 107 -29.64 69.86 56.99
C ARG A 107 -29.81 70.65 58.29
N LEU A 108 -29.51 70.06 59.45
CA LEU A 108 -29.52 70.77 60.73
C LEU A 108 -28.37 71.78 60.83
N ILE A 109 -27.15 71.38 60.43
CA ILE A 109 -25.99 72.29 60.30
C ILE A 109 -26.29 73.40 59.28
N GLU A 110 -26.94 73.07 58.16
CA GLU A 110 -27.33 74.04 57.13
C GLU A 110 -28.34 75.07 57.66
N ALA A 111 -29.30 74.63 58.47
CA ALA A 111 -30.29 75.47 59.11
C ALA A 111 -29.70 76.36 60.23
N GLY A 112 -28.66 75.87 60.92
CA GLY A 112 -27.90 76.59 61.95
C GLY A 112 -26.84 77.56 61.43
N LEU A 113 -26.52 77.53 60.13
CA LEU A 113 -25.45 78.32 59.53
C LEU A 113 -25.62 79.83 59.77
N GLU A 114 -24.56 80.58 60.07
CA GLU A 114 -24.62 82.05 60.19
C GLU A 114 -24.87 82.76 58.84
N LEU A 115 -25.33 84.04 58.86
CA LEU A 115 -25.57 84.82 57.64
C LEU A 115 -24.28 85.20 56.88
N LYS A 116 -23.13 85.28 57.58
CA LYS A 116 -21.80 85.58 57.02
C LYS A 116 -20.78 84.56 57.54
N PRO A 117 -20.80 83.32 57.03
CA PRO A 117 -19.91 82.27 57.51
C PRO A 117 -18.45 82.57 57.19
N SER A 118 -17.55 82.15 58.08
CA SER A 118 -16.10 82.22 57.85
C SER A 118 -15.66 81.28 56.71
N VAL A 119 -14.46 81.50 56.15
CA VAL A 119 -13.87 80.60 55.15
C VAL A 119 -13.78 79.16 55.69
N GLN A 120 -13.43 78.98 56.96
CA GLN A 120 -13.35 77.65 57.59
C GLN A 120 -14.73 76.99 57.69
N THR A 121 -15.75 77.73 58.13
CA THR A 121 -17.13 77.25 58.22
C THR A 121 -17.66 76.82 56.84
N LEU A 122 -17.38 77.60 55.79
CA LEU A 122 -17.76 77.25 54.41
C LEU A 122 -17.01 76.00 53.90
N VAL A 123 -15.71 75.86 54.20
CA VAL A 123 -14.93 74.65 53.89
C VAL A 123 -15.52 73.42 54.58
N HIS A 124 -15.88 73.52 55.86
CA HIS A 124 -16.47 72.41 56.61
C HIS A 124 -17.86 72.04 56.07
N LEU A 125 -18.69 73.03 55.79
CA LEU A 125 -20.03 72.82 55.23
C LEU A 125 -19.99 72.20 53.84
N LEU A 126 -19.09 72.67 52.97
CA LEU A 126 -18.92 72.12 51.63
C LEU A 126 -18.41 70.68 51.68
N ARG A 127 -17.49 70.35 52.60
CA ARG A 127 -17.05 68.96 52.85
C ARG A 127 -18.17 68.09 53.42
N ALA A 128 -18.99 68.62 54.33
CA ALA A 128 -20.12 67.91 54.89
C ALA A 128 -21.15 67.59 53.81
N ALA A 129 -21.55 68.59 52.99
CA ALA A 129 -22.42 68.40 51.84
C ALA A 129 -21.89 67.33 50.87
N SER A 130 -20.59 67.38 50.57
CA SER A 130 -19.93 66.45 49.64
C SER A 130 -19.90 65.00 50.16
N LYS A 131 -19.69 64.82 51.47
CA LYS A 131 -19.71 63.50 52.13
C LYS A 131 -21.13 62.96 52.26
N THR A 132 -22.12 63.81 52.51
CA THR A 132 -23.55 63.45 52.53
C THR A 132 -24.03 63.04 51.14
N GLY A 133 -23.70 63.83 50.12
CA GLY A 133 -24.01 63.52 48.72
C GLY A 133 -23.42 62.18 48.28
N ASN A 134 -22.15 61.90 48.61
CA ASN A 134 -21.54 60.61 48.31
C ASN A 134 -22.26 59.45 49.01
N ALA A 135 -22.55 59.56 50.30
CA ALA A 135 -23.23 58.50 51.06
C ALA A 135 -24.63 58.20 50.51
N LEU A 136 -25.39 59.23 50.11
CA LEU A 136 -26.71 59.06 49.50
C LEU A 136 -26.61 58.44 48.10
N SER A 137 -25.59 58.81 47.33
CA SER A 137 -25.34 58.24 46.01
C SER A 137 -24.89 56.77 46.09
N GLU A 138 -24.09 56.38 47.09
CA GLU A 138 -23.72 54.98 47.37
C GLU A 138 -24.93 54.10 47.68
N VAL A 139 -25.96 54.65 48.32
CA VAL A 139 -27.22 53.96 48.66
C VAL A 139 -28.24 53.99 47.49
N GLY A 140 -27.89 54.59 46.35
CA GLY A 140 -28.74 54.68 45.17
C GLY A 140 -29.83 55.75 45.25
N LYS A 141 -29.80 56.65 46.24
CA LYS A 141 -30.69 57.83 46.34
C LYS A 141 -30.12 59.02 45.55
N ASN A 142 -29.83 58.79 44.27
CA ASN A 142 -29.09 59.74 43.43
C ASN A 142 -29.79 61.10 43.27
N ASN A 143 -31.12 61.12 43.12
CA ASN A 143 -31.89 62.36 43.03
C ASN A 143 -31.73 63.24 44.29
N VAL A 144 -31.70 62.61 45.47
CA VAL A 144 -31.52 63.33 46.75
C VAL A 144 -30.07 63.79 46.94
N ALA A 145 -29.11 62.98 46.49
CA ALA A 145 -27.71 63.40 46.46
C ALA A 145 -27.51 64.63 45.54
N ALA A 146 -28.14 64.62 44.36
CA ALA A 146 -28.08 65.70 43.38
C ALA A 146 -28.71 67.00 43.91
N THR A 147 -29.85 66.93 44.62
CA THR A 147 -30.47 68.13 45.21
C THR A 147 -29.56 68.77 46.26
N ILE A 148 -28.94 67.98 47.14
CA ILE A 148 -28.01 68.49 48.16
C ILE A 148 -26.76 69.11 47.54
N LEU A 149 -26.17 68.45 46.54
CA LEU A 149 -24.97 68.94 45.87
C LEU A 149 -25.28 70.16 44.99
N THR A 150 -26.50 70.28 44.48
CA THR A 150 -27.00 71.50 43.83
C THR A 150 -27.19 72.63 44.84
N ALA A 151 -27.79 72.35 46.00
CA ALA A 151 -27.92 73.32 47.08
C ALA A 151 -26.54 73.79 47.57
N ALA A 152 -25.56 72.89 47.65
CA ALA A 152 -24.19 73.23 48.07
C ALA A 152 -23.42 74.11 47.08
N ALA A 153 -23.90 74.29 45.84
CA ALA A 153 -23.29 75.21 44.87
C ALA A 153 -23.25 76.66 45.38
N LYS A 154 -24.24 77.08 46.19
CA LYS A 154 -24.25 78.42 46.81
C LYS A 154 -23.05 78.63 47.75
N TYR A 155 -22.61 77.56 48.43
CA TYR A 155 -21.47 77.62 49.34
C TYR A 155 -20.13 77.65 48.60
N GLU A 156 -20.03 76.92 47.49
CA GLU A 156 -18.88 77.03 46.58
C GLU A 156 -18.78 78.45 45.99
N GLU A 157 -19.90 79.02 45.54
CA GLU A 157 -19.94 80.38 44.99
C GLU A 157 -19.57 81.45 46.04
N MET A 158 -20.07 81.33 47.27
CA MET A 158 -19.68 82.19 48.38
C MET A 158 -18.18 82.07 48.68
N LEU A 159 -17.64 80.86 48.65
CA LEU A 159 -16.22 80.59 48.90
C LEU A 159 -15.32 81.09 47.76
N ARG A 160 -15.81 81.09 46.51
CA ARG A 160 -15.13 81.68 45.34
C ARG A 160 -15.08 83.21 45.39
N ASN A 161 -16.13 83.84 45.92
CA ASN A 161 -16.26 85.30 45.99
C ASN A 161 -15.55 85.93 47.21
N LEU A 162 -15.15 85.11 48.19
CA LEU A 162 -14.38 85.55 49.34
C LEU A 162 -12.88 85.62 48.98
N HIS A 163 -12.27 86.79 49.09
CA HIS A 163 -10.82 86.95 48.93
C HIS A 163 -10.08 86.58 50.23
N ASP A 164 -9.34 85.48 50.18
CA ASP A 164 -8.35 85.11 51.22
C ASP A 164 -7.05 85.89 50.94
N SER A 165 -6.85 87.01 51.63
CA SER A 165 -5.69 87.90 51.42
C SER A 165 -4.35 87.24 51.78
N ASP A 166 -4.37 86.25 52.66
CA ASP A 166 -3.16 85.70 53.29
C ASP A 166 -2.78 84.31 52.75
N LYS A 167 -3.59 83.76 51.83
CA LYS A 167 -3.42 82.43 51.24
C LYS A 167 -3.37 81.26 52.24
N ILE A 168 -3.71 81.48 53.51
CA ILE A 168 -3.59 80.50 54.60
C ILE A 168 -4.51 79.29 54.36
N HIS A 169 -5.68 79.50 53.74
CA HIS A 169 -6.67 78.44 53.54
C HIS A 169 -6.66 77.84 52.13
N GLN A 170 -5.70 78.20 51.27
CA GLN A 170 -5.68 77.80 49.85
C GLN A 170 -5.78 76.28 49.63
N GLN A 171 -5.02 75.48 50.37
CA GLN A 171 -5.08 74.01 50.23
C GLN A 171 -6.42 73.45 50.73
N SER A 172 -6.93 73.95 51.87
CA SER A 172 -8.19 73.48 52.43
C SER A 172 -9.40 73.83 51.56
N VAL A 173 -9.37 75.01 50.94
CA VAL A 173 -10.30 75.49 49.92
C VAL A 173 -10.22 74.60 48.68
N ALA A 174 -9.02 74.39 48.12
CA ALA A 174 -8.83 73.53 46.96
C ALA A 174 -9.35 72.10 47.20
N CYS A 175 -9.04 71.49 48.35
CA CYS A 175 -9.59 70.19 48.75
C CYS A 175 -11.12 70.19 48.79
N ALA A 176 -11.72 71.16 49.48
CA ALA A 176 -13.18 71.20 49.65
C ALA A 176 -13.90 71.41 48.31
N THR A 177 -13.38 72.27 47.44
CA THR A 177 -13.92 72.54 46.11
C THR A 177 -13.79 71.35 45.18
N ILE A 178 -12.63 70.68 45.15
CA ILE A 178 -12.43 69.48 44.30
C ILE A 178 -13.27 68.30 44.80
N VAL A 179 -13.32 68.07 46.12
CA VAL A 179 -14.18 67.02 46.70
C VAL A 179 -15.65 67.28 46.38
N TYR A 180 -16.09 68.55 46.43
CA TYR A 180 -17.43 68.95 46.02
C TYR A 180 -17.73 68.65 44.56
N PHE A 181 -16.91 69.17 43.63
CA PHE A 181 -17.12 68.92 42.22
C PHE A 181 -17.01 67.42 41.90
N SER A 182 -16.08 66.69 42.52
CA SER A 182 -15.92 65.25 42.35
C SER A 182 -17.14 64.45 42.86
N SER A 183 -17.71 64.83 44.00
CA SER A 183 -18.97 64.26 44.50
C SER A 183 -20.15 64.59 43.59
N ARG A 184 -20.25 65.82 43.10
CA ARG A 184 -21.31 66.29 42.18
C ARG A 184 -21.25 65.58 40.84
N MET A 185 -20.04 65.39 40.31
CA MET A 185 -19.77 64.64 39.09
C MET A 185 -20.26 63.20 39.21
N GLU A 186 -19.90 62.49 40.29
CA GLU A 186 -20.30 61.09 40.50
C GLU A 186 -21.81 60.95 40.74
N ALA A 187 -22.42 61.84 41.53
CA ALA A 187 -23.85 61.82 41.79
C ALA A 187 -24.67 62.09 40.51
N ALA A 188 -24.28 63.10 39.72
CA ALA A 188 -24.92 63.40 38.44
C ALA A 188 -24.79 62.25 37.44
N TRP A 189 -23.64 61.56 37.44
CA TRP A 189 -23.42 60.36 36.64
C TRP A 189 -24.43 59.25 37.00
N LYS A 190 -24.53 58.93 38.30
CA LYS A 190 -25.43 57.87 38.80
C LYS A 190 -26.91 58.25 38.72
N GLU A 191 -27.25 59.53 38.64
CA GLU A 191 -28.60 60.04 38.36
C GLU A 191 -28.99 59.87 36.87
N GLY A 192 -28.03 59.69 35.97
CA GLY A 192 -28.24 59.66 34.52
C GLY A 192 -28.16 61.04 33.85
N ASN A 193 -27.69 62.06 34.57
CA ASN A 193 -27.51 63.42 34.05
C ASN A 193 -26.07 63.62 33.54
N TYR A 194 -25.78 63.03 32.38
CA TYR A 194 -24.43 62.96 31.82
C TYR A 194 -23.83 64.33 31.47
N THR A 195 -24.65 65.29 31.03
CA THR A 195 -24.17 66.64 30.67
C THR A 195 -23.62 67.39 31.88
N VAL A 196 -24.26 67.26 33.04
CA VAL A 196 -23.79 67.85 34.30
C VAL A 196 -22.53 67.15 34.79
N ALA A 197 -22.44 65.83 34.65
CA ALA A 197 -21.23 65.08 35.00
C ALA A 197 -20.03 65.52 34.14
N GLU A 198 -20.20 65.60 32.82
CA GLU A 198 -19.17 66.05 31.87
C GLU A 198 -18.74 67.50 32.14
N TYR A 199 -19.70 68.42 32.32
CA TYR A 199 -19.41 69.82 32.65
C TYR A 199 -18.61 69.92 33.96
N THR A 200 -19.03 69.20 35.00
CA THR A 200 -18.36 69.22 36.31
C THR A 200 -16.95 68.63 36.22
N SER A 201 -16.76 67.57 35.43
CA SER A 201 -15.44 66.99 35.15
C SER A 201 -14.53 67.98 34.42
N HIS A 202 -15.04 68.69 33.40
CA HIS A 202 -14.27 69.74 32.72
C HIS A 202 -13.86 70.86 33.68
N MET A 203 -14.75 71.27 34.60
CA MET A 203 -14.42 72.28 35.63
C MET A 203 -13.30 71.81 36.57
N ILE A 204 -13.26 70.53 36.93
CA ILE A 204 -12.15 69.96 37.72
C ILE A 204 -10.86 69.95 36.91
N MET A 205 -10.92 69.45 35.66
CA MET A 205 -9.74 69.21 34.83
C MET A 205 -9.15 70.47 34.19
N SER A 206 -9.86 71.60 34.21
CA SER A 206 -9.36 72.89 33.70
C SER A 206 -8.70 73.76 34.78
N ASP A 207 -8.76 73.34 36.06
CA ASP A 207 -8.21 74.06 37.21
C ASP A 207 -6.89 73.42 37.69
N ASP A 208 -5.85 73.50 36.84
CA ASP A 208 -4.53 72.92 37.10
C ASP A 208 -3.89 73.42 38.40
N GLN A 209 -4.17 74.68 38.78
CA GLN A 209 -3.63 75.30 39.99
C GLN A 209 -4.14 74.61 41.25
N ARG A 210 -5.45 74.30 41.32
CA ARG A 210 -6.02 73.58 42.46
C ARG A 210 -5.63 72.10 42.45
N LEU A 211 -5.52 71.48 41.29
CA LEU A 211 -5.06 70.10 41.16
C LEU A 211 -3.62 69.93 41.65
N ALA A 212 -2.72 70.88 41.38
CA ALA A 212 -1.33 70.81 41.84
C ALA A 212 -1.19 70.76 43.37
N ILE A 213 -2.01 71.54 44.10
CA ILE A 213 -1.95 71.73 45.56
C ILE A 213 -2.72 70.62 46.34
N LEU A 214 -3.48 69.78 45.64
CA LEU A 214 -4.32 68.74 46.23
C LEU A 214 -3.49 67.62 46.90
N PRO A 215 -3.85 67.17 48.11
CA PRO A 215 -3.20 66.04 48.77
C PRO A 215 -3.28 64.74 47.95
N PRO A 216 -2.27 63.85 48.07
CA PRO A 216 -2.21 62.61 47.28
C PRO A 216 -3.41 61.69 47.50
N HIS A 217 -3.95 61.63 48.73
CA HIS A 217 -5.16 60.87 49.05
C HIS A 217 -6.39 61.34 48.26
N ASP A 218 -6.60 62.66 48.18
CA ASP A 218 -7.77 63.24 47.51
C ASP A 218 -7.63 63.14 45.98
N LYS A 219 -6.39 63.27 45.46
CA LYS A 219 -6.07 62.95 44.05
C LYS A 219 -6.42 61.50 43.72
N LYS A 220 -6.02 60.54 44.58
CA LYS A 220 -6.33 59.12 44.41
C LYS A 220 -7.85 58.87 44.38
N LEU A 221 -8.61 59.50 45.27
CA LEU A 221 -10.08 59.38 45.28
C LEU A 221 -10.71 59.92 43.98
N LEU A 222 -10.23 61.05 43.48
CA LEU A 222 -10.67 61.62 42.21
C LEU A 222 -10.37 60.68 41.03
N ILE A 223 -9.17 60.11 40.97
CA ILE A 223 -8.76 59.11 39.97
C ILE A 223 -9.71 57.91 40.01
N CYS A 224 -9.99 57.35 41.19
CA CYS A 224 -10.90 56.22 41.33
C CYS A 224 -12.29 56.53 40.77
N LYS A 225 -12.83 57.72 41.04
CA LYS A 225 -14.16 58.14 40.55
C LYS A 225 -14.16 58.31 39.02
N LEU A 226 -13.16 58.99 38.46
CA LEU A 226 -13.01 59.14 37.00
C LEU A 226 -12.86 57.77 36.30
N PHE A 227 -12.05 56.88 36.88
CA PHE A 227 -11.84 55.53 36.39
C PHE A 227 -13.13 54.69 36.42
N GLN A 228 -13.89 54.73 37.53
CA GLN A 228 -15.16 54.01 37.66
C GLN A 228 -16.20 54.48 36.65
N ILE A 229 -16.31 55.79 36.41
CA ILE A 229 -17.18 56.36 35.37
C ILE A 229 -16.77 55.84 34.00
N GLY A 230 -15.49 55.98 33.63
CA GLY A 230 -14.97 55.48 32.34
C GLY A 230 -15.15 53.97 32.16
N LYS A 231 -15.01 53.18 33.23
CA LYS A 231 -15.26 51.73 33.22
C LYS A 231 -16.74 51.40 33.03
N SER A 232 -17.64 52.12 33.71
CA SER A 232 -19.09 51.88 33.61
C SER A 232 -19.62 52.10 32.18
N LEU A 233 -19.08 53.09 31.47
CA LEU A 233 -19.37 53.36 30.06
C LEU A 233 -19.04 52.19 29.12
N LEU A 234 -18.05 51.36 29.49
CA LEU A 234 -17.62 50.21 28.69
C LEU A 234 -18.37 48.91 29.04
N GLN A 235 -19.15 48.89 30.12
CA GLN A 235 -19.89 47.72 30.60
C GLN A 235 -21.38 47.76 30.26
N ASP A 236 -21.95 48.94 30.01
CA ASP A 236 -23.39 49.09 29.76
C ASP A 236 -23.75 48.76 28.29
N GLU A 237 -24.14 47.49 28.04
CA GLU A 237 -24.51 47.03 26.70
C GLU A 237 -25.87 47.55 26.21
N GLY A 238 -26.75 47.99 27.13
CA GLY A 238 -28.13 48.38 26.83
C GLY A 238 -28.31 49.74 26.17
N ASN A 239 -27.33 50.65 26.30
CA ASN A 239 -27.42 52.06 25.87
C ASN A 239 -26.42 52.45 24.76
N ARG A 240 -25.89 51.48 23.99
CA ARG A 240 -24.91 51.73 22.90
C ARG A 240 -25.36 52.70 21.81
N ALA A 241 -26.66 53.03 21.71
CA ALA A 241 -27.18 53.98 20.73
C ALA A 241 -26.94 55.45 21.11
N ALA A 242 -26.62 55.78 22.37
CA ALA A 242 -26.56 57.16 22.84
C ALA A 242 -25.17 57.64 23.31
N LEU A 243 -24.27 56.75 23.71
CA LEU A 243 -22.95 57.12 24.26
C LEU A 243 -21.83 56.46 23.44
N LYS A 244 -21.00 57.29 22.79
CA LYS A 244 -19.88 56.83 21.96
C LYS A 244 -18.72 56.33 22.85
N PRO A 245 -17.96 55.32 22.42
CA PRO A 245 -16.74 54.86 23.10
C PRO A 245 -15.69 55.99 23.28
N SER A 246 -15.69 57.00 22.41
CA SER A 246 -14.92 58.24 22.56
C SER A 246 -15.11 58.93 23.91
N ASN A 247 -16.32 58.92 24.48
CA ASN A 247 -16.57 59.58 25.75
C ASN A 247 -15.88 58.84 26.89
N ALA A 248 -15.87 57.50 26.88
CA ALA A 248 -15.17 56.69 27.89
C ALA A 248 -13.66 56.94 27.86
N ILE A 249 -13.08 57.12 26.68
CA ILE A 249 -11.65 57.42 26.50
C ILE A 249 -11.28 58.73 27.21
N ASP A 250 -12.10 59.78 27.10
CA ASP A 250 -11.79 61.08 27.71
C ASP A 250 -11.78 61.01 29.25
N TRP A 251 -12.73 60.28 29.85
CA TRP A 251 -12.74 60.02 31.29
C TRP A 251 -11.50 59.24 31.75
N LEU A 252 -11.11 58.21 31.01
CA LEU A 252 -9.95 57.37 31.33
C LEU A 252 -8.63 58.13 31.12
N ARG A 253 -8.52 58.95 30.08
CA ARG A 253 -7.35 59.83 29.85
C ARG A 253 -7.18 60.85 30.97
N ASN A 254 -8.28 61.47 31.42
CA ASN A 254 -8.23 62.42 32.53
C ASN A 254 -7.81 61.74 33.83
N ALA A 255 -8.28 60.52 34.10
CA ALA A 255 -7.78 59.73 35.20
C ALA A 255 -6.28 59.43 35.05
N PHE A 256 -5.82 59.08 33.84
CA PHE A 256 -4.42 58.69 33.59
C PHE A 256 -3.45 59.87 33.78
N LYS A 257 -3.82 61.06 33.28
CA LYS A 257 -3.05 62.30 33.50
C LYS A 257 -2.80 62.60 34.98
N LEU A 258 -3.76 62.27 35.85
CA LEU A 258 -3.62 62.47 37.29
C LEU A 258 -2.81 61.35 37.96
N VAL A 259 -2.89 60.11 37.45
CA VAL A 259 -2.07 58.98 37.92
C VAL A 259 -0.59 59.24 37.64
N ASP A 260 -0.23 59.78 36.47
CA ASP A 260 1.16 60.10 36.12
C ASP A 260 1.81 61.17 37.03
N GLN A 261 1.01 61.93 37.77
CA GLN A 261 1.47 62.94 38.72
C GLN A 261 1.69 62.39 40.14
N LEU A 262 1.42 61.10 40.38
CA LEU A 262 1.52 60.45 41.69
C LEU A 262 2.59 59.35 41.68
N GLU A 263 3.41 59.32 42.73
CA GLU A 263 4.41 58.28 42.97
C GLU A 263 3.90 57.26 44.00
N GLU A 264 4.24 55.98 43.83
CA GLU A 264 3.84 54.88 44.73
C GLU A 264 4.26 55.12 46.19
N ALA A 265 5.41 55.76 46.41
CA ALA A 265 5.89 56.13 47.74
C ALA A 265 4.95 57.09 48.48
N THR A 266 4.15 57.88 47.76
CA THR A 266 3.23 58.89 48.31
C THR A 266 1.78 58.42 48.37
N ALA A 267 1.42 57.39 47.60
CA ALA A 267 0.06 56.88 47.50
C ALA A 267 0.08 55.34 47.27
N PRO A 268 0.01 54.53 48.35
CA PRO A 268 0.11 53.08 48.21
C PRO A 268 -1.07 52.51 47.40
N GLY A 269 -0.81 51.59 46.48
CA GLY A 269 -1.79 50.97 45.59
C GLY A 269 -2.20 51.85 44.40
N ILE A 270 -1.37 52.83 44.00
CA ILE A 270 -1.61 53.62 42.78
C ILE A 270 -1.15 52.85 41.54
N GLN A 271 -0.13 52.00 41.66
CA GLN A 271 0.35 51.13 40.58
C GLN A 271 -0.72 50.13 40.11
N ASP A 272 -1.48 49.51 41.02
CA ASP A 272 -2.59 48.62 40.66
C ASP A 272 -3.70 49.35 39.89
N ILE A 273 -3.98 50.60 40.29
CA ILE A 273 -4.92 51.48 39.60
C ILE A 273 -4.38 51.84 38.22
N ARG A 274 -3.09 52.15 38.09
CA ARG A 274 -2.42 52.43 36.80
C ARG A 274 -2.56 51.25 35.84
N ILE A 275 -2.26 50.02 36.29
CA ILE A 275 -2.39 48.79 35.49
C ILE A 275 -3.84 48.59 35.03
N SER A 276 -4.80 48.69 35.95
CA SER A 276 -6.22 48.51 35.62
C SER A 276 -6.75 49.61 34.70
N LEU A 277 -6.23 50.83 34.82
CA LEU A 277 -6.60 51.97 33.99
C LEU A 277 -6.06 51.81 32.57
N LEU A 278 -4.77 51.49 32.40
CA LEU A 278 -4.14 51.21 31.10
C LEU A 278 -4.84 50.05 30.37
N ARG A 279 -5.17 48.95 31.07
CA ARG A 279 -5.95 47.83 30.51
C ARG A 279 -7.31 48.30 29.98
N THR A 280 -8.02 49.10 30.78
CA THR A 280 -9.37 49.57 30.44
C THR A 280 -9.33 50.57 29.28
N LEU A 281 -8.30 51.41 29.25
CA LEU A 281 -8.03 52.38 28.19
C LEU A 281 -7.67 51.69 26.87
N ALA A 282 -6.82 50.66 26.90
CA ALA A 282 -6.52 49.85 25.72
C ALA A 282 -7.77 49.19 25.12
N ARG A 283 -8.66 48.65 25.98
CA ARG A 283 -9.96 48.11 25.56
C ARG A 283 -10.86 49.19 24.96
N ALA A 284 -10.89 50.40 25.55
CA ALA A 284 -11.67 51.53 25.03
C ALA A 284 -11.18 51.95 23.63
N TYR A 285 -9.87 52.08 23.44
CA TYR A 285 -9.28 52.39 22.14
C TYR A 285 -9.56 51.32 21.08
N PHE A 286 -9.51 50.04 21.47
CA PHE A 286 -9.88 48.94 20.56
C PHE A 286 -11.33 49.04 20.09
N LEU A 287 -12.27 49.35 20.99
CA LEU A 287 -13.70 49.49 20.65
C LEU A 287 -14.00 50.73 19.81
N ASP A 288 -13.23 51.80 19.97
CA ASP A 288 -13.33 53.04 19.17
C ASP A 288 -12.68 52.91 17.78
N GLY A 289 -11.89 51.85 17.54
CA GLY A 289 -11.14 51.63 16.30
C GLY A 289 -9.80 52.37 16.23
N ALA A 290 -9.35 52.94 17.34
CA ALA A 290 -8.09 53.66 17.52
C ALA A 290 -6.93 52.69 17.80
N TYR A 291 -6.62 51.82 16.84
CA TYR A 291 -5.73 50.66 17.03
C TYR A 291 -4.29 51.04 17.37
N ASP A 292 -3.74 52.11 16.79
CA ASP A 292 -2.37 52.56 17.08
C ASP A 292 -2.22 53.01 18.55
N GLN A 293 -3.22 53.74 19.08
CA GLN A 293 -3.23 54.13 20.49
C GLN A 293 -3.46 52.93 21.41
N ALA A 294 -4.28 51.96 21.00
CA ALA A 294 -4.50 50.73 21.75
C ALA A 294 -3.20 49.92 21.89
N GLU A 295 -2.44 49.78 20.80
CA GLU A 295 -1.14 49.10 20.78
C GLU A 295 -0.12 49.82 21.66
N ALA A 296 0.05 51.13 21.50
CA ALA A 296 0.98 51.92 22.33
C ALA A 296 0.67 51.82 23.83
N THR A 297 -0.62 51.82 24.20
CA THR A 297 -1.07 51.66 25.59
C THR A 297 -0.72 50.25 26.12
N LEU A 298 -0.82 49.22 25.28
CA LEU A 298 -0.44 47.86 25.66
C LEU A 298 1.08 47.67 25.72
N ASP A 299 1.84 48.28 24.82
CA ASP A 299 3.30 48.21 24.84
C ASP A 299 3.90 48.88 26.09
N GLU A 300 3.26 49.92 26.64
CA GLU A 300 3.61 50.48 27.95
C GLU A 300 3.28 49.52 29.11
N LEU A 301 2.19 48.75 28.97
CA LEU A 301 1.67 47.85 30.01
C LEU A 301 2.43 46.52 30.09
N ILE A 302 2.82 45.94 28.95
CA ILE A 302 3.39 44.57 28.86
C ILE A 302 4.68 44.40 29.70
N PRO A 303 5.67 45.31 29.68
CA PRO A 303 6.88 45.16 30.51
C PRO A 303 6.59 45.16 32.02
N SER A 304 5.57 45.91 32.45
CA SER A 304 5.15 45.96 33.86
C SER A 304 4.44 44.68 34.32
N ILE A 305 3.86 43.93 33.37
CA ILE A 305 3.19 42.65 33.60
C ILE A 305 4.19 41.49 33.56
N ASP A 306 5.09 41.48 32.57
CA ASP A 306 6.07 40.39 32.39
C ASP A 306 7.12 40.34 33.51
N SER A 307 7.34 41.47 34.22
CA SER A 307 8.20 41.56 35.41
C SER A 307 7.53 41.10 36.71
N SER A 308 6.23 40.85 36.71
CA SER A 308 5.50 40.32 37.87
C SER A 308 5.66 38.79 37.96
N ASN A 309 5.70 38.24 39.18
CA ASN A 309 5.82 36.80 39.41
C ASN A 309 4.58 35.98 38.98
N ASP A 310 3.51 36.62 38.51
CA ASP A 310 2.20 36.02 38.20
C ASP A 310 1.91 36.04 36.68
N GLN A 311 2.85 35.51 35.90
CA GLN A 311 2.85 35.60 34.43
C GLN A 311 1.69 34.84 33.75
N GLY A 312 1.09 33.88 34.44
CA GLY A 312 0.00 33.01 33.97
C GLY A 312 -1.40 33.46 34.38
N SER A 313 -1.58 34.65 34.98
CA SER A 313 -2.91 35.09 35.37
C SER A 313 -3.84 35.18 34.13
N PRO A 314 -5.12 34.78 34.24
CA PRO A 314 -6.07 34.83 33.11
C PRO A 314 -6.28 36.26 32.62
N GLU A 315 -6.07 37.24 33.51
CA GLU A 315 -6.14 38.66 33.21
C GLU A 315 -4.97 39.13 32.33
N HIS A 316 -3.75 38.66 32.61
CA HIS A 316 -2.59 38.91 31.76
C HIS A 316 -2.75 38.24 30.40
N GLN A 317 -3.37 37.07 30.37
CA GLN A 317 -3.56 36.37 29.10
C GLN A 317 -4.63 36.99 28.20
N ALA A 318 -5.71 37.53 28.79
CA ALA A 318 -6.68 38.33 28.06
C ALA A 318 -6.05 39.56 27.38
N LEU A 319 -5.01 40.16 27.98
CA LEU A 319 -4.28 41.28 27.40
C LEU A 319 -3.43 40.88 26.20
N ARG A 320 -2.74 39.73 26.27
CA ARG A 320 -1.96 39.19 25.13
C ARG A 320 -2.88 38.85 23.95
N TRP A 321 -4.06 38.30 24.23
CA TRP A 321 -5.12 38.11 23.22
C TRP A 321 -5.64 39.42 22.63
N LEU A 322 -5.84 40.46 23.45
CA LEU A 322 -6.26 41.78 22.99
C LEU A 322 -5.21 42.40 22.05
N ARG A 323 -3.91 42.27 22.38
CA ARG A 323 -2.82 42.71 21.51
C ARG A 323 -2.88 42.05 20.14
N LEU A 324 -3.05 40.72 20.11
CA LEU A 324 -3.18 39.97 18.86
C LEU A 324 -4.38 40.45 18.04
N ALA A 325 -5.53 40.70 18.69
CA ALA A 325 -6.73 41.20 18.03
C ALA A 325 -6.52 42.61 17.42
N ILE A 326 -5.83 43.50 18.12
CA ILE A 326 -5.46 44.85 17.64
C ILE A 326 -4.58 44.74 16.40
N LEU A 327 -3.48 43.98 16.48
CA LEU A 327 -2.53 43.81 15.38
C LEU A 327 -3.21 43.24 14.12
N ARG A 328 -4.15 42.30 14.29
CA ARG A 328 -4.93 41.76 13.18
C ARG A 328 -5.85 42.81 12.54
N LYS A 329 -6.58 43.59 13.35
CA LYS A 329 -7.48 44.64 12.85
C LYS A 329 -6.73 45.79 12.17
N ARG A 330 -5.52 46.09 12.63
CA ARG A 330 -4.60 47.06 12.00
C ARG A 330 -4.00 46.54 10.68
N GLY A 331 -3.99 45.24 10.45
CA GLY A 331 -3.31 44.63 9.29
C GLY A 331 -1.79 44.61 9.44
N ALA A 332 -1.28 44.37 10.65
CA ALA A 332 0.14 44.27 10.92
C ALA A 332 0.81 43.14 10.12
N GLY A 333 2.11 43.30 9.85
CA GLY A 333 2.90 42.32 9.10
C GLY A 333 3.03 40.95 9.82
N ALA A 334 3.32 39.91 9.05
CA ALA A 334 3.37 38.53 9.55
C ALA A 334 4.34 38.33 10.73
N ASN A 335 5.46 39.06 10.77
CA ASN A 335 6.43 38.96 11.88
C ASN A 335 5.86 39.50 13.20
N ALA A 336 5.13 40.62 13.18
CA ALA A 336 4.51 41.18 14.37
C ALA A 336 3.41 40.26 14.93
N LEU A 337 2.63 39.64 14.02
CA LEU A 337 1.65 38.63 14.40
C LEU A 337 2.32 37.38 14.98
N LEU A 338 3.43 36.93 14.41
CA LEU A 338 4.18 35.77 14.92
C LEU A 338 4.70 36.03 16.34
N GLU A 339 5.28 37.20 16.61
CA GLU A 339 5.74 37.55 17.96
C GLU A 339 4.57 37.65 18.95
N ALA A 340 3.42 38.21 18.54
CA ALA A 340 2.22 38.20 19.37
C ALA A 340 1.75 36.77 19.70
N PHE A 341 1.69 35.88 18.71
CA PHE A 341 1.37 34.47 18.93
C PHE A 341 2.39 33.77 19.85
N LYS A 342 3.69 34.03 19.69
CA LYS A 342 4.73 33.50 20.59
C LYS A 342 4.48 33.93 22.04
N THR A 343 4.18 35.21 22.26
CA THR A 343 3.91 35.72 23.63
C THR A 343 2.66 35.08 24.23
N VAL A 344 1.62 34.83 23.42
CA VAL A 344 0.42 34.10 23.85
C VAL A 344 0.79 32.66 24.21
N ILE A 345 1.40 31.90 23.29
CA ILE A 345 1.74 30.48 23.47
C ILE A 345 2.68 30.23 24.64
N ASN A 346 3.65 31.11 24.87
CA ASN A 346 4.62 30.93 25.96
C ASN A 346 4.00 31.01 27.35
N HIS A 347 2.86 31.70 27.51
CA HIS A 347 2.21 31.96 28.81
C HIS A 347 0.83 31.30 28.94
N MET A 348 0.52 30.29 28.14
CA MET A 348 -0.72 29.50 28.27
C MET A 348 -0.49 28.24 29.08
N ASP A 349 -1.55 27.79 29.76
CA ASP A 349 -1.60 26.52 30.47
C ASP A 349 -1.81 25.31 29.53
N MET A 350 -1.86 25.56 28.21
CA MET A 350 -1.98 24.56 27.14
C MET A 350 -3.19 23.63 27.31
N SER A 351 -4.32 24.16 27.79
CA SER A 351 -5.57 23.40 27.92
C SER A 351 -6.21 23.09 26.55
N GLU A 352 -7.14 22.14 26.49
CA GLU A 352 -7.88 21.85 25.25
C GLU A 352 -8.65 23.07 24.70
N ALA A 353 -9.13 23.94 25.60
CA ALA A 353 -9.81 25.18 25.22
C ALA A 353 -8.83 26.15 24.55
N ASP A 354 -7.65 26.34 25.15
CA ASP A 354 -6.58 27.20 24.62
C ASP A 354 -6.13 26.78 23.22
N ILE A 355 -5.93 25.47 23.02
CA ILE A 355 -5.56 24.91 21.71
C ILE A 355 -6.68 25.11 20.70
N THR A 356 -7.94 24.96 21.13
CA THR A 356 -9.10 25.19 20.25
C THR A 356 -9.17 26.65 19.82
N ASP A 357 -8.97 27.58 20.73
CA ASP A 357 -9.00 29.02 20.47
C ASP A 357 -7.88 29.42 19.49
N ILE A 358 -6.64 28.96 19.71
CA ILE A 358 -5.54 29.18 18.77
C ILE A 358 -5.89 28.58 17.40
N LEU A 359 -6.33 27.33 17.33
CA LEU A 359 -6.65 26.67 16.06
C LEU A 359 -7.81 27.36 15.32
N GLN A 360 -8.78 27.92 16.04
CA GLN A 360 -9.88 28.68 15.46
C GLN A 360 -9.40 30.04 14.92
N GLU A 361 -8.56 30.73 15.67
CA GLU A 361 -7.96 32.00 15.24
C GLU A 361 -7.09 31.81 13.99
N LEU A 362 -6.28 30.74 13.96
CA LEU A 362 -5.44 30.39 12.82
C LEU A 362 -6.22 30.09 11.53
N LYS A 363 -7.47 29.61 11.62
CA LYS A 363 -8.32 29.39 10.42
C LYS A 363 -8.67 30.69 9.70
N THR A 364 -8.66 31.81 10.41
CA THR A 364 -9.04 33.13 9.86
C THR A 364 -7.86 33.87 9.23
N LEU A 365 -6.63 33.38 9.40
CA LEU A 365 -5.42 34.00 8.87
C LEU A 365 -5.14 33.54 7.44
N THR A 366 -4.74 34.49 6.60
CA THR A 366 -4.37 34.25 5.20
C THR A 366 -2.90 33.87 4.99
N PRO A 367 -1.88 34.36 5.75
CA PRO A 367 -0.50 34.02 5.46
C PRO A 367 -0.17 32.57 5.87
N PHE A 368 0.07 31.69 4.88
CA PHE A 368 0.28 30.27 5.09
C PHE A 368 1.51 29.96 5.98
N THR A 369 2.63 30.66 5.74
CA THR A 369 3.90 30.50 6.47
C THR A 369 3.79 30.89 7.95
N LEU A 370 2.99 31.92 8.24
CA LEU A 370 2.67 32.33 9.61
C LEU A 370 1.91 31.22 10.34
N VAL A 371 0.84 30.69 9.73
CA VAL A 371 0.03 29.62 10.31
C VAL A 371 0.87 28.38 10.59
N THR A 372 1.76 28.01 9.66
CA THR A 372 2.69 26.89 9.85
C THR A 372 3.62 27.13 11.04
N SER A 373 4.23 28.30 11.13
CA SER A 373 5.17 28.66 12.21
C SER A 373 4.50 28.65 13.57
N VAL A 374 3.28 29.18 13.67
CA VAL A 374 2.50 29.20 14.92
C VAL A 374 2.14 27.78 15.35
N LYS A 375 1.70 26.90 14.43
CA LYS A 375 1.41 25.49 14.74
C LYS A 375 2.65 24.73 15.22
N GLN A 376 3.81 24.97 14.61
CA GLN A 376 5.08 24.39 15.06
C GLN A 376 5.48 24.88 16.46
N LEU A 377 5.30 26.17 16.75
CA LEU A 377 5.56 26.72 18.08
C LEU A 377 4.61 26.12 19.14
N CYS A 378 3.32 26.00 18.84
CA CYS A 378 2.37 25.31 19.72
C CYS A 378 2.79 23.86 19.98
N LEU A 379 3.22 23.14 18.94
CA LEU A 379 3.67 21.75 19.05
C LEU A 379 4.93 21.66 19.92
N GLN A 380 5.95 22.48 19.65
CA GLN A 380 7.18 22.52 20.44
C GLN A 380 6.90 22.85 21.91
N ARG A 381 5.96 23.77 22.18
CA ARG A 381 5.56 24.14 23.54
C ARG A 381 4.85 23.00 24.25
N ALA A 382 3.92 22.31 23.58
CA ALA A 382 3.23 21.14 24.11
C ALA A 382 4.22 20.01 24.47
N LEU A 383 5.25 19.81 23.64
CA LEU A 383 6.29 18.82 23.89
C LEU A 383 7.15 19.16 25.12
N HIS A 384 7.47 20.44 25.35
CA HIS A 384 8.29 20.86 26.51
C HIS A 384 7.58 20.71 27.86
N TYR A 385 6.25 20.85 27.89
CA TYR A 385 5.48 20.77 29.15
C TYR A 385 5.02 19.37 29.53
N GLY A 386 5.25 18.37 28.68
CA GLY A 386 4.75 17.01 28.92
C GLY A 386 3.23 16.95 29.05
N THR A 387 2.50 17.82 28.33
CA THR A 387 1.03 17.82 28.31
C THR A 387 0.47 16.51 27.77
N GLU A 388 -0.77 16.19 28.16
CA GLU A 388 -1.51 15.00 27.70
C GLU A 388 -1.41 14.79 26.19
N SER A 389 -1.21 13.53 25.78
CA SER A 389 -1.03 13.10 24.38
C SER A 389 -2.11 13.67 23.43
N ASP A 390 -3.34 13.88 23.91
CA ASP A 390 -4.49 14.38 23.13
C ASP A 390 -4.23 15.76 22.47
N SER A 391 -3.49 16.64 23.16
CA SER A 391 -3.16 17.98 22.67
C SER A 391 -2.16 17.94 21.50
N ILE A 392 -1.15 17.08 21.62
CA ILE A 392 -0.11 16.86 20.60
C ILE A 392 -0.74 16.22 19.36
N ASP A 393 -1.61 15.22 19.56
CA ASP A 393 -2.33 14.52 18.50
C ASP A 393 -3.14 15.49 17.62
N ARG A 394 -3.88 16.39 18.27
CA ARG A 394 -4.76 17.34 17.58
C ARG A 394 -3.98 18.44 16.85
N LEU A 395 -2.88 18.91 17.43
CA LEU A 395 -1.95 19.85 16.78
C LEU A 395 -1.27 19.21 15.56
N LEU A 396 -0.84 17.95 15.67
CA LEU A 396 -0.22 17.21 14.57
C LEU A 396 -1.19 17.00 13.41
N LEU A 397 -2.42 16.55 13.69
CA LEU A 397 -3.46 16.41 12.67
C LEU A 397 -3.77 17.73 11.96
N SER A 398 -3.86 18.83 12.73
CA SER A 398 -4.07 20.17 12.20
C SER A 398 -2.90 20.68 11.35
N LEU A 399 -1.67 20.28 11.67
CA LEU A 399 -0.47 20.58 10.89
C LEU A 399 -0.46 19.80 9.57
N ILE A 400 -0.72 18.49 9.60
CA ILE A 400 -0.82 17.66 8.38
C ILE A 400 -1.88 18.21 7.42
N PHE A 401 -3.07 18.54 7.93
CA PHE A 401 -4.15 19.12 7.14
C PHE A 401 -3.78 20.47 6.52
N HIS A 402 -2.98 21.27 7.24
CA HIS A 402 -2.51 22.57 6.75
C HIS A 402 -1.47 22.40 5.67
N CYS A 403 -0.41 21.62 5.91
CA CYS A 403 0.64 21.31 4.95
C CYS A 403 0.10 20.74 3.64
N ALA A 404 -1.01 20.00 3.67
CA ALA A 404 -1.70 19.51 2.46
C ALA A 404 -2.31 20.60 1.57
N LYS A 405 -2.46 21.83 2.08
CA LYS A 405 -2.95 22.99 1.33
C LYS A 405 -1.83 23.97 0.96
N ASP A 406 -0.57 23.65 1.25
CA ASP A 406 0.56 24.50 0.85
C ASP A 406 0.72 24.47 -0.67
N ASP A 407 0.98 25.63 -1.28
CA ASP A 407 1.36 25.71 -2.70
C ASP A 407 2.79 25.18 -2.92
N ASP A 408 3.66 25.23 -1.89
CA ASP A 408 5.03 24.72 -1.92
C ASP A 408 5.13 23.35 -1.22
N HIS A 409 5.06 22.30 -2.03
CA HIS A 409 5.13 20.92 -1.54
C HIS A 409 6.43 20.60 -0.79
N ASN A 410 7.58 21.09 -1.26
CA ASN A 410 8.88 20.79 -0.64
C ASN A 410 8.98 21.39 0.76
N ARG A 411 8.49 22.62 0.92
CA ARG A 411 8.40 23.27 2.23
C ARG A 411 7.45 22.51 3.15
N ALA A 412 6.28 22.10 2.65
CA ALA A 412 5.31 21.34 3.43
C ALA A 412 5.89 20.02 3.95
N MET A 413 6.59 19.25 3.10
CA MET A 413 7.21 17.99 3.49
C MET A 413 8.33 18.19 4.53
N LYS A 414 9.20 19.18 4.34
CA LYS A 414 10.25 19.53 5.34
C LYS A 414 9.65 19.93 6.69
N THR A 415 8.53 20.65 6.66
CA THR A 415 7.81 21.06 7.87
C THR A 415 7.26 19.85 8.62
N LEU A 416 6.67 18.90 7.91
CA LEU A 416 6.15 17.66 8.52
C LEU A 416 7.28 16.79 9.06
N ASP A 417 8.37 16.63 8.32
CA ASP A 417 9.54 15.85 8.77
C ASP A 417 10.16 16.44 10.04
N ALA A 418 10.32 17.76 10.10
CA ALA A 418 10.79 18.46 11.31
C ALA A 418 9.83 18.29 12.49
N ALA A 419 8.51 18.35 12.25
CA ALA A 419 7.51 18.12 13.28
C ALA A 419 7.51 16.68 13.80
N PHE A 420 7.60 15.69 12.90
CA PHE A 420 7.68 14.28 13.29
C PHE A 420 8.96 13.96 14.05
N THR A 421 10.09 14.55 13.63
CA THR A 421 11.39 14.41 14.32
C THR A 421 11.33 15.03 15.70
N SER A 422 10.74 16.23 15.84
CA SER A 422 10.59 16.90 17.15
C SER A 422 9.77 16.08 18.15
N ILE A 423 8.71 15.41 17.69
CA ILE A 423 7.89 14.54 18.56
C ILE A 423 8.68 13.28 18.97
N LEU A 424 9.45 12.72 18.03
CA LEU A 424 10.30 11.55 18.29
C LEU A 424 11.43 11.86 19.28
N GLU A 425 12.10 13.01 19.12
CA GLU A 425 13.15 13.49 20.02
C GLU A 425 12.64 13.80 21.43
N ALA A 426 11.37 14.19 21.55
CA ALA A 426 10.70 14.42 22.83
C ALA A 426 10.24 13.12 23.51
N GLU A 427 10.54 11.93 22.94
CA GLU A 427 10.17 10.61 23.45
C GLU A 427 8.66 10.42 23.70
N VAL A 428 7.80 11.16 22.99
CA VAL A 428 6.34 11.03 23.09
C VAL A 428 5.85 9.97 22.12
N GLU A 429 5.29 8.88 22.65
CA GLU A 429 4.63 7.85 21.84
C GLU A 429 3.21 8.28 21.43
N LEU A 430 2.94 8.32 20.12
CA LEU A 430 1.59 8.55 19.61
C LEU A 430 0.72 7.33 19.86
N ARG A 431 -0.43 7.52 20.53
CA ARG A 431 -1.42 6.46 20.71
C ARG A 431 -1.91 5.91 19.35
N SER A 432 -2.27 4.63 19.38
CA SER A 432 -2.75 3.85 18.21
C SER A 432 -3.83 4.55 17.37
N VAL A 433 -4.80 5.24 17.98
CA VAL A 433 -5.91 5.91 17.26
C VAL A 433 -5.43 7.17 16.52
N PRO A 434 -4.81 8.17 17.18
CA PRO A 434 -4.18 9.32 16.53
C PRO A 434 -3.18 8.99 15.43
N ALA A 435 -2.31 8.00 15.66
CA ALA A 435 -1.35 7.53 14.65
C ALA A 435 -2.04 7.04 13.38
N THR A 436 -3.19 6.35 13.52
CA THR A 436 -3.99 5.88 12.38
C THR A 436 -4.66 7.02 11.65
N ALA A 437 -5.17 8.02 12.38
CA ALA A 437 -5.78 9.20 11.78
C ALA A 437 -4.76 10.00 10.95
N CYS A 438 -3.55 10.18 11.49
CA CYS A 438 -2.44 10.82 10.77
C CYS A 438 -2.07 10.04 9.49
N LEU A 439 -1.85 8.72 9.60
CA LEU A 439 -1.55 7.86 8.45
C LEU A 439 -2.66 7.85 7.41
N THR A 440 -3.92 7.88 7.83
CA THR A 440 -5.08 7.91 6.93
C THR A 440 -5.15 9.23 6.17
N LEU A 441 -4.87 10.36 6.82
CA LEU A 441 -4.77 11.66 6.15
C LEU A 441 -3.62 11.67 5.14
N ILE A 442 -2.43 11.20 5.54
CA ILE A 442 -1.26 11.09 4.67
C ILE A 442 -1.61 10.25 3.43
N TRP A 443 -2.25 9.08 3.61
CA TRP A 443 -2.67 8.24 2.49
C TRP A 443 -3.71 8.91 1.61
N LYS A 444 -4.70 9.60 2.19
CA LYS A 444 -5.74 10.31 1.44
C LYS A 444 -5.14 11.40 0.55
N TYR A 445 -4.18 12.16 1.06
CA TYR A 445 -3.50 13.18 0.27
C TYR A 445 -2.58 12.56 -0.78
N GLY A 446 -1.79 11.54 -0.42
CA GLY A 446 -1.00 10.78 -1.39
C GLY A 446 -1.85 10.21 -2.54
N ASP A 447 -3.00 9.60 -2.21
CA ASP A 447 -3.95 9.07 -3.20
C ASP A 447 -4.56 10.17 -4.07
N SER A 448 -4.85 11.35 -3.50
CA SER A 448 -5.32 12.52 -4.26
C SER A 448 -4.26 13.03 -5.23
N HIS A 449 -3.00 13.18 -4.80
CA HIS A 449 -1.90 13.61 -5.68
C HIS A 449 -1.63 12.56 -6.77
N TYR A 450 -1.75 11.27 -6.44
CA TYR A 450 -1.67 10.17 -7.40
C TYR A 450 -2.76 10.28 -8.47
N GLN A 451 -4.02 10.50 -8.09
CA GLN A 451 -5.12 10.68 -9.05
C GLN A 451 -4.92 11.91 -9.94
N MET A 452 -4.28 12.96 -9.43
CA MET A 452 -3.90 14.17 -10.19
C MET A 452 -2.65 13.97 -11.07
N LYS A 453 -2.07 12.76 -11.13
CA LYS A 453 -0.82 12.42 -11.86
C LYS A 453 0.43 13.16 -11.38
N LYS A 454 0.41 13.69 -10.16
CA LYS A 454 1.57 14.32 -9.51
C LYS A 454 2.36 13.26 -8.75
N TRP A 455 3.03 12.37 -9.48
CA TRP A 455 3.62 11.15 -8.92
C TRP A 455 4.73 11.40 -7.89
N SER A 456 5.59 12.40 -8.11
CA SER A 456 6.66 12.73 -7.17
C SER A 456 6.12 13.22 -5.83
N GLU A 457 5.15 14.14 -5.87
CA GLU A 457 4.51 14.67 -4.66
C GLU A 457 3.71 13.58 -3.92
N ALA A 458 3.06 12.67 -4.66
CA ALA A 458 2.36 11.53 -4.08
C ALA A 458 3.35 10.58 -3.36
N ALA A 459 4.52 10.33 -3.96
CA ALA A 459 5.56 9.51 -3.35
C ALA A 459 6.04 10.11 -2.03
N ASP A 460 6.30 11.42 -1.97
CA ASP A 460 6.76 12.11 -0.76
C ASP A 460 5.73 12.02 0.37
N TRP A 461 4.43 12.16 0.07
CA TRP A 461 3.35 11.90 1.03
C TRP A 461 3.39 10.47 1.56
N PHE A 462 3.50 9.45 0.70
CA PHE A 462 3.58 8.07 1.16
C PHE A 462 4.85 7.80 1.98
N LEU A 463 5.98 8.40 1.64
CA LEU A 463 7.23 8.30 2.39
C LEU A 463 7.14 8.95 3.78
N ALA A 464 6.43 10.07 3.92
CA ALA A 464 6.16 10.68 5.23
C ALA A 464 5.47 9.70 6.20
N GLY A 465 4.62 8.80 5.67
CA GLY A 465 3.99 7.73 6.45
C GLY A 465 4.93 6.58 6.88
N THR A 466 6.22 6.62 6.52
CA THR A 466 7.22 5.62 6.92
C THR A 466 8.10 6.06 8.10
N HIS A 467 7.90 7.29 8.58
CA HIS A 467 8.66 7.90 9.68
C HIS A 467 8.63 7.03 10.95
N GLN A 468 9.72 7.06 11.74
CA GLN A 468 9.88 6.24 12.95
C GLN A 468 8.81 6.51 14.01
N LEU A 469 8.22 7.70 14.00
CA LEU A 469 7.09 8.11 14.84
C LEU A 469 5.90 7.12 14.81
N PHE A 470 5.70 6.39 13.71
CA PHE A 470 4.59 5.43 13.56
C PHE A 470 4.99 3.99 13.91
N ASN A 471 6.00 3.78 14.76
CA ASN A 471 6.64 2.48 14.98
C ASN A 471 5.68 1.38 15.50
N GLU A 472 4.73 1.71 16.38
CA GLU A 472 3.78 0.74 16.95
C GLU A 472 2.95 0.00 15.87
N LYS A 473 2.62 0.67 14.76
CA LYS A 473 1.88 0.09 13.62
C LYS A 473 2.76 -0.30 12.44
N SER A 474 4.07 -0.15 12.60
CA SER A 474 5.03 -0.15 11.49
C SER A 474 5.14 -1.46 10.75
N SER A 475 4.87 -2.59 11.40
CA SER A 475 4.96 -3.92 10.79
C SER A 475 4.01 -4.09 9.59
N VAL A 476 2.84 -3.43 9.62
CA VAL A 476 1.82 -3.56 8.56
C VAL A 476 1.72 -2.29 7.71
N THR A 477 1.90 -1.11 8.29
CA THR A 477 1.67 0.16 7.57
C THR A 477 2.88 0.62 6.76
N ARG A 478 4.12 0.37 7.22
CA ARG A 478 5.32 0.78 6.47
C ARG A 478 5.45 0.08 5.12
N PRO A 479 5.29 -1.26 5.00
CA PRO A 479 5.38 -1.91 3.69
C PRO A 479 4.34 -1.37 2.71
N LYS A 480 3.13 -1.04 3.20
CA LYS A 480 2.07 -0.43 2.38
C LYS A 480 2.48 0.95 1.85
N CYS A 481 3.05 1.81 2.69
CA CYS A 481 3.57 3.12 2.29
C CYS A 481 4.67 2.99 1.23
N TYR A 482 5.67 2.13 1.46
CA TYR A 482 6.76 1.90 0.52
C TYR A 482 6.27 1.32 -0.82
N ARG A 483 5.33 0.36 -0.79
CA ARG A 483 4.68 -0.16 -2.01
C ARG A 483 3.98 0.93 -2.80
N LYS A 484 3.21 1.80 -2.14
CA LYS A 484 2.54 2.93 -2.80
C LYS A 484 3.54 3.95 -3.37
N ALA A 485 4.59 4.29 -2.63
CA ALA A 485 5.67 5.16 -3.12
C ALA A 485 6.39 4.55 -4.33
N ALA A 486 6.69 3.24 -4.30
CA ALA A 486 7.29 2.52 -5.42
C ALA A 486 6.39 2.54 -6.68
N LEU A 487 5.06 2.38 -6.52
CA LEU A 487 4.11 2.51 -7.61
C LEU A 487 4.09 3.93 -8.20
N CYS A 488 4.23 4.97 -7.38
CA CYS A 488 4.35 6.35 -7.87
C CYS A 488 5.60 6.52 -8.76
N TYR A 489 6.76 6.04 -8.30
CA TYR A 489 8.00 6.10 -9.10
C TYR A 489 7.93 5.23 -10.35
N LEU A 490 7.20 4.10 -10.32
CA LEU A 490 6.93 3.27 -11.49
C LEU A 490 6.18 4.05 -12.58
N GLU A 491 5.09 4.75 -12.23
CA GLU A 491 4.33 5.59 -13.16
C GLU A 491 5.15 6.78 -13.69
N GLN A 492 6.08 7.29 -12.87
CA GLN A 492 7.05 8.31 -13.29
C GLN A 492 8.15 7.75 -14.22
N LYS A 493 8.24 6.42 -14.38
CA LYS A 493 9.31 5.69 -15.09
C LYS A 493 10.69 5.80 -14.44
N ASP A 494 10.76 6.17 -13.15
CA ASP A 494 12.01 6.13 -12.37
C ASP A 494 12.13 4.76 -11.67
N TYR A 495 12.48 3.75 -12.47
CA TYR A 495 12.55 2.37 -11.99
C TYR A 495 13.65 2.17 -10.94
N SER A 496 14.70 2.99 -10.97
CA SER A 496 15.80 2.93 -10.01
C SER A 496 15.32 3.26 -8.60
N LYS A 497 14.58 4.37 -8.45
CA LYS A 497 13.98 4.78 -7.17
C LYS A 497 12.91 3.78 -6.73
N ALA A 498 12.05 3.33 -7.65
CA ALA A 498 11.04 2.31 -7.33
C ALA A 498 11.68 1.04 -6.73
N SER A 499 12.77 0.55 -7.33
CA SER A 499 13.53 -0.61 -6.84
C SER A 499 14.17 -0.35 -5.46
N THR A 500 14.73 0.84 -5.23
CA THR A 500 15.30 1.18 -3.91
C THR A 500 14.26 1.22 -2.80
N MET A 501 13.04 1.68 -3.10
CA MET A 501 11.96 1.77 -2.11
C MET A 501 11.37 0.40 -1.81
N ILE A 502 11.13 -0.43 -2.83
CA ILE A 502 10.52 -1.75 -2.62
C ILE A 502 11.45 -2.72 -1.87
N ARG A 503 12.78 -2.57 -2.01
CA ARG A 503 13.77 -3.34 -1.23
C ARG A 503 13.69 -3.11 0.28
N ARG A 504 13.03 -2.03 0.73
CA ARG A 504 12.79 -1.77 2.15
C ARG A 504 11.59 -2.54 2.72
N CYS A 505 10.82 -3.22 1.87
CA CYS A 505 9.72 -4.08 2.26
C CYS A 505 10.18 -5.53 2.51
N PRO A 506 9.49 -6.29 3.38
CA PRO A 506 9.74 -7.72 3.51
C PRO A 506 9.33 -8.46 2.23
N THR A 507 10.16 -9.41 1.79
CA THR A 507 9.90 -10.26 0.61
C THR A 507 8.93 -11.41 0.88
N ASN A 508 8.47 -11.57 2.12
CA ASN A 508 7.49 -12.59 2.49
C ASN A 508 6.03 -12.20 2.15
N GLU A 509 5.80 -10.97 1.66
CA GLU A 509 4.49 -10.49 1.22
C GLU A 509 4.34 -10.60 -0.30
N ALA A 510 3.29 -11.28 -0.76
CA ALA A 510 2.92 -11.46 -2.16
C ALA A 510 2.70 -10.10 -2.85
N ALA A 511 2.09 -9.15 -2.15
CA ALA A 511 1.92 -7.80 -2.66
C ALA A 511 3.25 -7.07 -2.92
N THR A 512 4.29 -7.34 -2.12
CA THR A 512 5.65 -6.81 -2.35
C THR A 512 6.27 -7.48 -3.58
N CYS A 513 6.20 -8.80 -3.66
CA CYS A 513 6.66 -9.55 -4.83
C CYS A 513 5.97 -9.13 -6.13
N TYR A 514 4.69 -8.78 -6.07
CA TYR A 514 3.95 -8.27 -7.23
C TYR A 514 4.47 -6.90 -7.69
N VAL A 515 4.77 -5.97 -6.78
CA VAL A 515 5.37 -4.69 -7.15
C VAL A 515 6.80 -4.86 -7.67
N MET A 516 7.58 -5.79 -7.10
CA MET A 516 8.90 -6.14 -7.65
C MET A 516 8.80 -6.69 -9.07
N PHE A 517 7.83 -7.58 -9.33
CA PHE A 517 7.52 -8.08 -10.67
C PHE A 517 7.18 -6.93 -11.64
N LEU A 518 6.30 -5.99 -11.25
CA LEU A 518 5.96 -4.83 -12.09
C LEU A 518 7.20 -4.01 -12.46
N ILE A 519 8.07 -3.73 -11.48
CA ILE A 519 9.31 -2.97 -11.71
C ILE A 519 10.23 -3.72 -12.68
N ALA A 520 10.50 -5.00 -12.43
CA ALA A 520 11.39 -5.82 -13.25
C ALA A 520 10.90 -5.94 -14.70
N VAL A 521 9.58 -6.14 -14.88
CA VAL A 521 8.94 -6.20 -16.20
C VAL A 521 9.08 -4.88 -16.97
N HIS A 522 8.86 -3.75 -16.32
CA HIS A 522 9.03 -2.45 -16.96
C HIS A 522 10.51 -2.09 -17.24
N GLN A 523 11.45 -2.68 -16.49
CA GLN A 523 12.89 -2.58 -16.76
C GLN A 523 13.40 -3.55 -17.85
N GLY A 524 12.60 -4.55 -18.24
CA GLY A 524 13.02 -5.61 -19.14
C GLY A 524 13.93 -6.68 -18.50
N LEU A 525 13.96 -6.76 -17.16
CA LEU A 525 14.74 -7.76 -16.42
C LEU A 525 13.93 -9.04 -16.26
N GLU A 526 14.01 -9.94 -17.24
CA GLU A 526 13.19 -11.16 -17.28
C GLU A 526 13.45 -12.09 -16.10
N ASP A 527 14.72 -12.30 -15.72
CA ASP A 527 15.10 -13.21 -14.63
C ASP A 527 14.58 -12.74 -13.27
N GLU A 528 14.67 -11.44 -12.98
CA GLU A 528 14.14 -10.85 -11.74
C GLU A 528 12.61 -10.92 -11.69
N ALA A 529 11.93 -10.74 -12.83
CA ALA A 529 10.48 -10.90 -12.95
C ALA A 529 10.06 -12.36 -12.68
N VAL A 530 10.80 -13.33 -13.22
CA VAL A 530 10.58 -14.77 -12.97
C VAL A 530 10.80 -15.13 -11.50
N MET A 531 11.86 -14.62 -10.87
CA MET A 531 12.10 -14.82 -9.44
C MET A 531 10.97 -14.24 -8.59
N SER A 532 10.54 -13.00 -8.90
CA SER A 532 9.46 -12.33 -8.19
C SER A 532 8.14 -13.12 -8.25
N ILE A 533 7.83 -13.75 -9.38
CA ILE A 533 6.65 -14.63 -9.50
C ILE A 533 6.78 -15.85 -8.59
N ARG A 534 7.95 -16.50 -8.54
CA ARG A 534 8.17 -17.69 -7.69
C ARG A 534 8.09 -17.35 -6.22
N ASP A 535 8.64 -16.23 -5.81
CA ASP A 535 8.61 -15.79 -4.41
C ASP A 535 7.20 -15.35 -4.00
N MET A 536 6.45 -14.73 -4.92
CA MET A 536 5.03 -14.44 -4.72
C MET A 536 4.20 -15.68 -4.39
N GLN A 537 4.47 -16.83 -5.03
CA GLN A 537 3.76 -18.08 -4.75
C GLN A 537 4.05 -18.66 -3.36
N LYS A 538 5.22 -18.38 -2.80
CA LYS A 538 5.64 -18.88 -1.48
C LYS A 538 5.15 -17.99 -0.34
N ALA A 539 4.72 -16.78 -0.64
CA ALA A 539 4.27 -15.79 0.33
C ALA A 539 2.95 -16.19 1.01
N SER A 540 2.75 -15.75 2.26
CA SER A 540 1.59 -16.12 3.07
C SER A 540 0.26 -15.52 2.62
N ASP A 541 0.29 -14.38 1.92
CA ASP A 541 -0.86 -13.61 1.42
C ASP A 541 -1.12 -13.83 -0.08
N PHE A 542 -0.64 -14.93 -0.64
CA PHE A 542 -0.77 -15.25 -2.06
C PHE A 542 -2.23 -15.25 -2.54
N ASP A 543 -2.55 -14.40 -3.52
CA ASP A 543 -3.80 -14.42 -4.27
C ASP A 543 -3.53 -14.81 -5.74
N ARG A 544 -4.24 -15.83 -6.22
CA ARG A 544 -4.20 -16.30 -7.61
C ARG A 544 -4.46 -15.18 -8.61
N LYS A 545 -5.27 -14.17 -8.27
CA LYS A 545 -5.52 -13.00 -9.13
C LYS A 545 -4.25 -12.22 -9.45
N MET A 546 -3.27 -12.18 -8.55
CA MET A 546 -2.00 -11.49 -8.80
C MET A 546 -1.18 -12.16 -9.92
N VAL A 547 -1.14 -13.49 -9.95
CA VAL A 547 -0.48 -14.25 -11.02
C VAL A 547 -1.24 -14.13 -12.34
N LEU A 548 -2.57 -14.05 -12.29
CA LEU A 548 -3.38 -13.78 -13.48
C LEU A 548 -3.06 -12.41 -14.08
N LEU A 549 -2.95 -11.37 -13.25
CA LEU A 549 -2.52 -10.04 -13.69
C LEU A 549 -1.09 -10.06 -14.25
N ALA A 550 -0.17 -10.80 -13.61
CA ALA A 550 1.18 -10.99 -14.11
C ALA A 550 1.20 -11.67 -15.49
N THR A 551 0.31 -12.64 -15.71
CA THR A 551 0.13 -13.32 -17.02
C THR A 551 -0.36 -12.32 -18.07
N GLN A 552 -1.38 -11.51 -17.77
CA GLN A 552 -1.92 -10.50 -18.68
C GLN A 552 -0.86 -9.44 -19.05
N LEU A 553 -0.10 -8.96 -18.08
CA LEU A 553 0.93 -7.95 -18.30
C LEU A 553 2.09 -8.50 -19.13
N SER A 554 2.59 -9.69 -18.79
CA SER A 554 3.68 -10.35 -19.53
C SER A 554 3.27 -10.63 -20.97
N HIS A 555 2.00 -10.98 -21.20
CA HIS A 555 1.46 -11.15 -22.55
C HIS A 555 1.39 -9.83 -23.32
N LYS A 556 0.89 -8.76 -22.69
CA LYS A 556 0.78 -7.43 -23.30
C LYS A 556 2.14 -6.84 -23.70
N LEU A 557 3.18 -7.14 -22.92
CA LEU A 557 4.55 -6.70 -23.16
C LEU A 557 5.38 -7.69 -23.99
N GLU A 558 4.76 -8.77 -24.49
CA GLU A 558 5.39 -9.81 -25.32
C GLU A 558 6.60 -10.51 -24.69
N MET A 559 6.73 -10.50 -23.35
CA MET A 559 7.79 -11.15 -22.61
C MET A 559 7.50 -12.65 -22.45
N LYS A 560 7.90 -13.45 -23.43
CA LYS A 560 7.54 -14.88 -23.53
C LYS A 560 8.07 -15.74 -22.38
N SER A 561 9.29 -15.50 -21.90
CA SER A 561 9.93 -16.26 -20.81
C SER A 561 9.19 -16.05 -19.48
N VAL A 562 8.87 -14.79 -19.17
CA VAL A 562 8.11 -14.37 -17.98
C VAL A 562 6.68 -14.89 -18.06
N LEU A 563 6.05 -14.79 -19.23
CA LEU A 563 4.72 -15.34 -19.49
C LEU A 563 4.68 -16.86 -19.25
N LEU A 564 5.69 -17.61 -19.72
CA LEU A 564 5.80 -19.05 -19.48
C LEU A 564 5.87 -19.35 -17.97
N SER A 565 6.67 -18.58 -17.22
CA SER A 565 6.78 -18.76 -15.77
C SER A 565 5.48 -18.40 -15.05
N ALA A 566 4.81 -17.31 -15.44
CA ALA A 566 3.52 -16.91 -14.88
C ALA A 566 2.43 -17.97 -15.11
N LEU A 567 2.37 -18.55 -16.32
CA LEU A 567 1.42 -19.62 -16.64
C LEU A 567 1.71 -20.90 -15.86
N LYS A 568 2.98 -21.29 -15.71
CA LYS A 568 3.39 -22.43 -14.86
C LYS A 568 3.00 -22.21 -13.40
N ALA A 569 3.25 -21.01 -12.89
CA ALA A 569 2.88 -20.61 -11.55
C ALA A 569 1.34 -20.63 -11.35
N LEU A 570 0.59 -20.16 -12.35
CA LEU A 570 -0.85 -20.21 -12.32
C LEU A 570 -1.35 -21.65 -12.28
N LEU A 571 -0.79 -22.54 -13.11
CA LEU A 571 -1.12 -23.97 -13.14
C LEU A 571 -0.79 -24.68 -11.82
N SER A 572 0.36 -24.41 -11.20
CA SER A 572 0.73 -25.03 -9.91
C SER A 572 -0.14 -24.55 -8.75
N ALA A 573 -0.73 -23.35 -8.86
CA ALA A 573 -1.69 -22.84 -7.90
C ALA A 573 -3.06 -23.55 -8.00
N PHE A 574 -3.34 -24.29 -9.08
CA PHE A 574 -4.48 -25.19 -9.12
C PHE A 574 -4.20 -26.44 -8.30
N LYS A 575 -5.03 -26.67 -7.28
CA LYS A 575 -5.16 -28.00 -6.69
C LYS A 575 -5.95 -28.87 -7.68
N ALA A 576 -5.24 -29.68 -8.45
CA ALA A 576 -5.85 -30.70 -9.30
C ALA A 576 -6.73 -31.62 -8.44
N GLY A 577 -8.05 -31.60 -8.65
CA GLY A 577 -9.00 -32.50 -7.99
C GLY A 577 -10.22 -31.86 -7.31
N ALA A 578 -10.35 -30.52 -7.27
CA ALA A 578 -11.44 -29.90 -6.49
C ALA A 578 -12.79 -29.80 -7.22
N ASN A 579 -12.84 -29.54 -8.54
CA ASN A 579 -14.07 -29.29 -9.31
C ASN A 579 -13.88 -29.56 -10.81
N ASN A 580 -14.96 -29.84 -11.55
CA ASN A 580 -14.96 -30.04 -13.01
C ASN A 580 -14.42 -28.83 -13.79
N ASP A 581 -14.74 -27.60 -13.36
CA ASP A 581 -14.25 -26.36 -13.99
C ASP A 581 -12.72 -26.22 -13.86
N ALA A 582 -12.14 -26.68 -12.75
CA ALA A 582 -10.71 -26.65 -12.52
C ALA A 582 -9.94 -27.57 -13.49
N VAL A 583 -10.57 -28.67 -13.94
CA VAL A 583 -10.00 -29.59 -14.92
C VAL A 583 -9.92 -28.92 -16.30
N VAL A 584 -11.01 -28.25 -16.72
CA VAL A 584 -11.03 -27.50 -17.99
C VAL A 584 -10.03 -26.35 -17.96
N GLU A 585 -10.00 -25.57 -16.87
CA GLU A 585 -9.02 -24.49 -16.70
C GLU A 585 -7.57 -25.02 -16.73
N ALA A 586 -7.27 -26.15 -16.07
CA ALA A 586 -5.94 -26.77 -16.13
C ALA A 586 -5.55 -27.18 -17.56
N MET A 587 -6.46 -27.79 -18.33
CA MET A 587 -6.23 -28.17 -19.72
C MET A 587 -5.96 -26.96 -20.62
N THR A 588 -6.73 -25.88 -20.45
CA THR A 588 -6.49 -24.63 -21.20
C THR A 588 -5.14 -24.00 -20.86
N LEU A 589 -4.73 -24.02 -19.58
CA LEU A 589 -3.41 -23.52 -19.16
C LEU A 589 -2.27 -24.38 -19.71
N ILE A 590 -2.38 -25.71 -19.67
CA ILE A 590 -1.40 -26.62 -20.28
C ILE A 590 -1.25 -26.30 -21.77
N ARG A 591 -2.37 -26.13 -22.48
CA ARG A 591 -2.37 -25.74 -23.90
C ARG A 591 -1.66 -24.40 -24.14
N CYS A 592 -1.90 -23.40 -23.30
CA CYS A 592 -1.20 -22.11 -23.40
C CYS A 592 0.30 -22.24 -23.11
N ILE A 593 0.68 -23.00 -22.09
CA ILE A 593 2.08 -23.26 -21.74
C ILE A 593 2.81 -23.94 -22.89
N ILE A 594 2.24 -25.00 -23.46
CA ILE A 594 2.82 -25.71 -24.61
C ILE A 594 3.01 -24.73 -25.77
N LYS A 595 1.98 -23.96 -26.15
CA LYS A 595 2.09 -22.97 -27.24
C LYS A 595 3.22 -21.95 -27.02
N ILE A 596 3.37 -21.42 -25.80
CA ILE A 596 4.43 -20.44 -25.50
C ILE A 596 5.81 -21.11 -25.46
N ALA A 597 5.95 -22.27 -24.82
CA ALA A 597 7.21 -23.01 -24.77
C ALA A 597 7.69 -23.39 -26.18
N MET A 598 6.77 -23.76 -27.08
CA MET A 598 7.10 -24.05 -28.47
C MET A 598 7.53 -22.80 -29.24
N LYS A 599 6.88 -21.65 -29.04
CA LYS A 599 7.33 -20.38 -29.63
C LYS A 599 8.74 -20.00 -29.16
N LEU A 600 9.08 -20.31 -27.91
CA LEU A 600 10.43 -20.11 -27.37
C LEU A 600 11.44 -21.10 -27.98
N LEU A 601 11.05 -22.36 -28.23
CA LEU A 601 11.93 -23.36 -28.87
C LEU A 601 12.36 -22.97 -30.29
N SER A 602 11.54 -22.20 -31.01
CA SER A 602 11.87 -21.66 -32.34
C SER A 602 12.93 -20.54 -32.31
N GLU A 603 13.29 -20.01 -31.13
CA GLU A 603 14.28 -18.94 -31.00
C GLU A 603 15.72 -19.50 -31.01
N PRO A 604 16.68 -18.81 -31.65
CA PRO A 604 18.04 -19.34 -31.84
C PRO A 604 18.85 -19.45 -30.54
N LEU A 605 18.55 -18.62 -29.52
CA LEU A 605 19.22 -18.60 -28.22
C LEU A 605 18.51 -19.44 -27.15
N ALA A 606 17.49 -20.21 -27.54
CA ALA A 606 16.66 -20.95 -26.62
C ALA A 606 17.44 -22.09 -25.93
N ASN A 607 17.23 -22.25 -24.62
CA ASN A 607 17.69 -23.43 -23.90
C ASN A 607 16.79 -24.63 -24.25
N ARG A 608 17.08 -25.24 -25.41
CA ARG A 608 16.29 -26.32 -26.02
C ARG A 608 16.03 -27.49 -25.06
N PRO A 609 17.04 -28.05 -24.33
CA PRO A 609 16.80 -29.18 -23.42
C PRO A 609 15.77 -28.87 -22.32
N VAL A 610 15.86 -27.70 -21.67
CA VAL A 610 14.97 -27.32 -20.56
C VAL A 610 13.55 -27.05 -21.04
N LEU A 611 13.42 -26.43 -22.22
CA LEU A 611 12.12 -26.15 -22.82
C LEU A 611 11.45 -27.43 -23.36
N MET A 612 12.21 -28.35 -23.95
CA MET A 612 11.70 -29.67 -24.36
C MET A 612 11.20 -30.47 -23.15
N GLU A 613 12.00 -30.53 -22.08
CA GLU A 613 11.61 -31.19 -20.84
C GLU A 613 10.36 -30.55 -20.23
N THR A 614 10.24 -29.22 -20.31
CA THR A 614 9.01 -28.50 -19.93
C THR A 614 7.81 -28.96 -20.75
N VAL A 615 7.92 -28.98 -22.07
CA VAL A 615 6.83 -29.36 -22.99
C VAL A 615 6.37 -30.78 -22.71
N VAL A 616 7.32 -31.73 -22.63
CA VAL A 616 7.03 -33.14 -22.38
C VAL A 616 6.37 -33.34 -21.00
N ASN A 617 6.85 -32.67 -19.95
CA ASN A 617 6.23 -32.74 -18.63
C ASN A 617 4.77 -32.25 -18.61
N HIS A 618 4.47 -31.18 -19.35
CA HIS A 618 3.09 -30.68 -19.46
C HIS A 618 2.19 -31.60 -20.28
N PHE A 619 2.71 -32.25 -21.34
CA PHE A 619 2.00 -33.32 -22.03
C PHE A 619 1.74 -34.52 -21.12
N ARG A 620 2.72 -34.92 -20.29
CA ARG A 620 2.56 -36.00 -19.31
C ARG A 620 1.48 -35.66 -18.27
N THR A 621 1.47 -34.42 -17.78
CA THR A 621 0.42 -33.94 -16.86
C THR A 621 -0.97 -33.97 -17.54
N ALA A 622 -1.06 -33.55 -18.80
CA ALA A 622 -2.31 -33.60 -19.56
C ALA A 622 -2.82 -35.03 -19.76
N LYS A 623 -1.91 -35.99 -20.01
CA LYS A 623 -2.22 -37.42 -20.07
C LYS A 623 -2.81 -37.91 -18.76
N THR A 624 -2.16 -37.66 -17.63
CA THR A 624 -2.68 -38.06 -16.31
C THR A 624 -4.05 -37.46 -16.00
N ILE A 625 -4.28 -36.17 -16.34
CA ILE A 625 -5.59 -35.53 -16.21
C ILE A 625 -6.64 -36.22 -17.10
N THR A 626 -6.25 -36.58 -18.33
CA THR A 626 -7.14 -37.23 -19.30
C THR A 626 -7.57 -38.62 -18.82
N GLU A 627 -6.62 -39.43 -18.34
CA GLU A 627 -6.88 -40.75 -17.76
C GLU A 627 -7.81 -40.65 -16.54
N ALA A 628 -7.53 -39.73 -15.61
CA ALA A 628 -8.37 -39.49 -14.45
C ALA A 628 -9.80 -39.10 -14.85
N THR A 629 -9.95 -38.23 -15.85
CA THR A 629 -11.26 -37.77 -16.34
C THR A 629 -12.02 -38.87 -17.09
N ALA A 630 -11.31 -39.75 -17.80
CA ALA A 630 -11.89 -40.92 -18.46
C ALA A 630 -12.46 -41.92 -17.44
N THR A 631 -11.71 -42.21 -16.36
CA THR A 631 -12.21 -43.09 -15.27
C THR A 631 -13.45 -42.52 -14.56
N GLN A 632 -13.53 -41.19 -14.43
CA GLN A 632 -14.65 -40.48 -13.81
C GLN A 632 -15.85 -40.26 -14.74
N LYS A 633 -15.79 -40.73 -16.01
CA LYS A 633 -16.82 -40.52 -17.04
C LYS A 633 -17.15 -39.05 -17.35
N THR A 634 -16.25 -38.13 -17.04
CA THR A 634 -16.39 -36.69 -17.31
C THR A 634 -15.63 -36.24 -18.57
N PHE A 635 -15.15 -37.20 -19.38
CA PHE A 635 -14.35 -36.99 -20.59
C PHE A 635 -14.91 -35.94 -21.58
N PRO A 636 -16.24 -35.86 -21.83
CA PRO A 636 -16.80 -34.88 -22.78
C PRO A 636 -16.42 -33.42 -22.47
N LEU A 637 -16.11 -33.08 -21.22
CA LEU A 637 -15.70 -31.73 -20.82
C LEU A 637 -14.36 -31.31 -21.44
N ILE A 638 -13.44 -32.25 -21.61
CA ILE A 638 -12.06 -32.00 -22.09
C ILE A 638 -11.82 -32.56 -23.49
N ALA A 639 -12.80 -33.22 -24.10
CA ALA A 639 -12.63 -33.94 -25.38
C ALA A 639 -12.01 -33.06 -26.47
N LYS A 640 -12.37 -31.78 -26.56
CA LYS A 640 -11.79 -30.83 -27.53
C LYS A 640 -10.31 -30.52 -27.24
N ASP A 641 -9.93 -30.39 -25.98
CA ASP A 641 -8.54 -30.12 -25.60
C ASP A 641 -7.67 -31.36 -25.79
N VAL A 642 -8.16 -32.55 -25.42
CA VAL A 642 -7.47 -33.83 -25.69
C VAL A 642 -7.28 -34.02 -27.20
N SER A 643 -8.32 -33.73 -27.99
CA SER A 643 -8.27 -33.79 -29.46
C SER A 643 -7.21 -32.87 -30.07
N TRP A 644 -6.99 -31.69 -29.46
CA TRP A 644 -5.90 -30.81 -29.86
C TRP A 644 -4.54 -31.33 -29.37
N LEU A 645 -4.45 -31.81 -28.14
CA LEU A 645 -3.19 -32.26 -27.52
C LEU A 645 -2.57 -33.44 -28.25
N TRP A 646 -3.33 -34.47 -28.61
CA TRP A 646 -2.75 -35.62 -29.32
C TRP A 646 -2.20 -35.21 -30.70
N ARG A 647 -2.97 -34.43 -31.49
CA ARG A 647 -2.50 -33.92 -32.79
C ARG A 647 -1.25 -33.07 -32.66
N THR A 648 -1.23 -32.23 -31.62
CA THR A 648 -0.11 -31.33 -31.35
C THR A 648 1.13 -32.12 -30.92
N SER A 649 0.97 -33.12 -30.05
CA SER A 649 2.05 -34.02 -29.65
C SER A 649 2.60 -34.81 -30.85
N TYR A 650 1.73 -35.33 -31.72
CA TYR A 650 2.10 -36.02 -32.96
C TYR A 650 2.92 -35.11 -33.88
N ASN A 651 2.40 -33.94 -34.21
CA ASN A 651 3.05 -33.01 -35.13
C ASN A 651 4.42 -32.55 -34.61
N TYR A 652 4.54 -32.33 -33.30
CA TYR A 652 5.83 -31.96 -32.70
C TYR A 652 6.81 -33.13 -32.62
N ALA A 653 6.34 -34.35 -32.40
CA ALA A 653 7.19 -35.53 -32.49
C ALA A 653 7.73 -35.70 -33.92
N VAL A 654 6.88 -35.53 -34.94
CA VAL A 654 7.28 -35.55 -36.36
C VAL A 654 8.30 -34.45 -36.68
N GLN A 655 8.06 -33.21 -36.24
CA GLN A 655 9.02 -32.12 -36.39
C GLN A 655 10.34 -32.42 -35.66
N GLY A 656 10.25 -33.00 -34.47
CA GLY A 656 11.39 -33.43 -33.67
C GLY A 656 12.28 -34.43 -34.41
N CYS A 657 11.69 -35.38 -35.16
CA CYS A 657 12.46 -36.34 -35.97
C CYS A 657 13.41 -35.68 -36.97
N SER A 658 13.11 -34.48 -37.47
CA SER A 658 13.98 -33.75 -38.41
C SER A 658 14.88 -32.71 -37.75
N GLU A 659 14.45 -32.13 -36.62
CA GLU A 659 15.08 -30.93 -36.05
C GLU A 659 15.83 -31.17 -34.73
N TRP A 660 15.52 -32.24 -33.99
CA TRP A 660 16.02 -32.45 -32.64
C TRP A 660 17.03 -33.60 -32.61
N SER A 661 18.32 -33.27 -32.52
CA SER A 661 19.39 -34.25 -32.34
C SER A 661 19.55 -34.67 -30.87
N ASN A 662 19.86 -35.95 -30.62
CA ASN A 662 20.07 -36.53 -29.29
C ASN A 662 18.84 -36.44 -28.36
N CYS A 663 17.64 -36.42 -28.94
CA CYS A 663 16.37 -36.27 -28.22
C CYS A 663 15.37 -37.40 -28.54
N GLU A 664 15.88 -38.53 -29.03
CA GLU A 664 15.11 -39.66 -29.53
C GLU A 664 14.15 -40.22 -28.47
N ASP A 665 14.61 -40.30 -27.22
CA ASP A 665 13.78 -40.75 -26.09
C ASP A 665 12.58 -39.82 -25.83
N ARG A 666 12.78 -38.50 -25.98
CA ARG A 666 11.72 -37.49 -25.80
C ARG A 666 10.75 -37.49 -26.98
N ILE A 667 11.25 -37.70 -28.20
CA ILE A 667 10.42 -37.86 -29.39
C ILE A 667 9.55 -39.12 -29.25
N ALA A 668 10.14 -40.24 -28.81
CA ALA A 668 9.42 -41.48 -28.55
C ALA A 668 8.30 -41.27 -27.53
N GLU A 669 8.59 -40.54 -26.44
CA GLU A 669 7.60 -40.21 -25.42
C GLU A 669 6.45 -39.34 -25.97
N LEU A 670 6.73 -38.36 -26.84
CA LEU A 670 5.68 -37.54 -27.46
C LEU A 670 4.77 -38.37 -28.39
N PHE A 671 5.32 -39.33 -29.13
CA PHE A 671 4.52 -40.27 -29.92
C PHE A 671 3.66 -41.18 -29.03
N ASP A 672 4.20 -41.67 -27.92
CA ASP A 672 3.42 -42.46 -26.96
C ASP A 672 2.30 -41.65 -26.31
N ILE A 673 2.57 -40.42 -25.86
CA ILE A 673 1.54 -39.56 -25.30
C ILE A 673 0.46 -39.26 -26.35
N SER A 674 0.85 -38.98 -27.60
CA SER A 674 -0.11 -38.81 -28.71
C SER A 674 -1.00 -40.03 -28.88
N ARG A 675 -0.39 -41.22 -28.98
CA ARG A 675 -1.08 -42.50 -29.12
C ARG A 675 -2.07 -42.73 -27.98
N GLU A 676 -1.64 -42.60 -26.74
CA GLU A 676 -2.44 -42.91 -25.56
C GLU A 676 -3.60 -41.92 -25.36
N LEU A 677 -3.38 -40.63 -25.64
CA LEU A 677 -4.44 -39.63 -25.65
C LEU A 677 -5.49 -39.95 -26.73
N LEU A 678 -5.05 -40.38 -27.93
CA LEU A 678 -5.93 -40.75 -29.03
C LEU A 678 -6.69 -42.06 -28.73
N GLU A 679 -6.04 -43.09 -28.20
CA GLU A 679 -6.68 -44.33 -27.74
C GLU A 679 -7.76 -44.02 -26.69
N THR A 680 -7.47 -43.10 -25.76
CA THR A 680 -8.44 -42.65 -24.75
C THR A 680 -9.62 -41.92 -25.40
N CYS A 681 -9.37 -41.00 -26.35
CA CYS A 681 -10.41 -40.35 -27.16
C CYS A 681 -11.33 -41.35 -27.84
N CYS A 682 -10.76 -42.38 -28.47
CA CYS A 682 -11.52 -43.41 -29.18
C CYS A 682 -12.32 -44.29 -28.21
N SER A 683 -11.76 -44.65 -27.07
CA SER A 683 -12.47 -45.46 -26.05
C SER A 683 -13.65 -44.74 -25.39
N ALA A 684 -13.57 -43.41 -25.27
CA ALA A 684 -14.59 -42.58 -24.63
C ALA A 684 -15.75 -42.21 -25.58
N SER A 685 -15.57 -42.35 -26.89
CA SER A 685 -16.60 -42.10 -27.89
C SER A 685 -17.29 -43.41 -28.28
N PRO A 686 -18.64 -43.53 -28.22
CA PRO A 686 -19.36 -44.70 -28.69
C PRO A 686 -19.30 -44.92 -30.22
N ALA A 687 -18.73 -43.98 -30.96
CA ALA A 687 -18.60 -44.07 -32.42
C ALA A 687 -17.46 -45.03 -32.82
N ASP A 688 -17.67 -45.74 -33.91
CA ASP A 688 -16.63 -46.55 -34.54
C ASP A 688 -15.35 -45.72 -34.77
N MET A 689 -14.17 -46.30 -34.45
CA MET A 689 -12.90 -45.61 -34.68
C MET A 689 -12.76 -45.21 -36.15
N ASP A 690 -12.44 -43.94 -36.36
CA ASP A 690 -12.16 -43.33 -37.65
C ASP A 690 -10.88 -43.94 -38.27
N PRO A 691 -10.87 -44.31 -39.57
CA PRO A 691 -9.67 -44.80 -40.25
C PRO A 691 -8.45 -43.86 -40.10
N GLU A 692 -8.65 -42.55 -40.10
CA GLU A 692 -7.55 -41.58 -39.91
C GLU A 692 -6.93 -41.69 -38.50
N ALA A 693 -7.77 -41.85 -37.48
CA ALA A 693 -7.33 -42.07 -36.11
C ALA A 693 -6.57 -43.41 -35.96
N ALA A 694 -7.02 -44.44 -36.66
CA ALA A 694 -6.31 -45.73 -36.70
C ALA A 694 -4.91 -45.59 -37.29
N LEU A 695 -4.75 -44.84 -38.39
CA LEU A 695 -3.45 -44.57 -39.01
C LEU A 695 -2.51 -43.78 -38.08
N HIS A 696 -3.02 -42.77 -37.36
CA HIS A 696 -2.21 -42.03 -36.38
C HIS A 696 -1.77 -42.89 -35.20
N ILE A 697 -2.60 -43.82 -34.72
CA ILE A 697 -2.21 -44.79 -33.68
C ILE A 697 -1.09 -45.70 -34.21
N ILE A 698 -1.22 -46.20 -35.44
CA ILE A 698 -0.22 -47.06 -36.08
C ILE A 698 1.12 -46.31 -36.22
N ASN A 699 1.09 -45.13 -36.85
CA ASN A 699 2.29 -44.33 -37.09
C ASN A 699 2.96 -43.89 -35.79
N SER A 700 2.19 -43.48 -34.78
CA SER A 700 2.75 -43.14 -33.46
C SER A 700 3.39 -44.35 -32.79
N SER A 701 2.74 -45.52 -32.85
CA SER A 701 3.26 -46.77 -32.27
C SER A 701 4.56 -47.21 -32.94
N PHE A 702 4.63 -47.09 -34.27
CA PHE A 702 5.81 -47.43 -35.04
C PHE A 702 6.95 -46.43 -34.81
N ALA A 703 6.66 -45.14 -34.86
CA ALA A 703 7.66 -44.08 -34.70
C ALA A 703 8.26 -44.05 -33.30
N ALA A 704 7.45 -44.26 -32.25
CA ALA A 704 7.96 -44.33 -30.87
C ALA A 704 8.98 -45.46 -30.68
N VAL A 705 8.65 -46.66 -31.17
CA VAL A 705 9.54 -47.82 -31.11
C VAL A 705 10.79 -47.61 -31.98
N SER A 706 10.61 -47.07 -33.19
CA SER A 706 11.74 -46.78 -34.09
C SER A 706 12.73 -45.82 -33.45
N ALA A 707 12.25 -44.74 -32.83
CA ALA A 707 13.11 -43.78 -32.12
C ALA A 707 13.93 -44.47 -31.01
N ARG A 708 13.35 -45.38 -30.22
CA ARG A 708 14.08 -46.15 -29.20
C ARG A 708 15.10 -47.11 -29.79
N VAL A 709 14.77 -47.75 -30.91
CA VAL A 709 15.69 -48.64 -31.63
C VAL A 709 16.91 -47.86 -32.12
N PHE A 710 16.71 -46.69 -32.73
CA PHE A 710 17.81 -45.86 -33.23
C PHE A 710 18.64 -45.24 -32.08
N SER A 711 18.00 -44.76 -31.01
CA SER A 711 18.65 -44.30 -29.77
C SER A 711 19.58 -45.37 -29.19
N PHE A 712 19.08 -46.62 -29.13
CA PHE A 712 19.86 -47.74 -28.64
C PHE A 712 21.04 -48.09 -29.56
N ARG A 713 20.84 -48.10 -30.89
CA ARG A 713 21.91 -48.34 -31.87
C ARG A 713 23.02 -47.28 -31.78
N GLU A 714 22.67 -46.01 -31.60
CA GLU A 714 23.64 -44.93 -31.44
C GLU A 714 24.44 -45.07 -30.13
N THR A 715 23.77 -45.46 -29.04
CA THR A 715 24.42 -45.77 -27.76
C THR A 715 25.46 -46.89 -27.91
N LEU A 716 25.13 -47.94 -28.67
CA LEU A 716 26.06 -49.03 -28.96
C LEU A 716 27.24 -48.59 -29.83
N ALA A 717 26.98 -47.80 -30.88
CA ALA A 717 28.00 -47.29 -31.78
C ALA A 717 29.01 -46.37 -31.04
N SER A 718 28.53 -45.65 -30.02
CA SER A 718 29.32 -44.75 -29.19
C SER A 718 30.13 -45.46 -28.09
N GLY A 719 30.13 -46.80 -28.06
CA GLY A 719 30.89 -47.61 -27.09
C GLY A 719 30.20 -47.80 -25.73
N GLY A 720 28.90 -47.48 -25.63
CA GLY A 720 28.11 -47.71 -24.41
C GLY A 720 27.89 -49.20 -24.12
N SER A 721 27.85 -49.58 -22.84
CA SER A 721 27.53 -50.96 -22.46
C SER A 721 26.07 -51.28 -22.77
N ALA A 722 25.84 -52.39 -23.49
CA ALA A 722 24.50 -52.89 -23.78
C ALA A 722 23.80 -53.36 -22.51
N ASP A 723 22.96 -52.49 -21.93
CA ASP A 723 22.11 -52.85 -20.81
C ASP A 723 21.07 -53.88 -21.25
N ARG A 724 21.20 -55.10 -20.73
CA ARG A 724 20.33 -56.23 -21.06
C ARG A 724 18.87 -55.96 -20.64
N GLU A 725 18.62 -55.16 -19.62
CA GLU A 725 17.26 -54.81 -19.20
C GLU A 725 16.60 -53.85 -20.18
N LYS A 726 17.32 -52.81 -20.63
CA LYS A 726 16.83 -51.89 -21.68
C LYS A 726 16.56 -52.62 -22.98
N LEU A 727 17.43 -53.55 -23.38
CA LEU A 727 17.20 -54.42 -24.54
C LEU A 727 15.89 -55.20 -24.44
N ARG A 728 15.60 -55.80 -23.28
CA ARG A 728 14.34 -56.53 -23.05
C ARG A 728 13.13 -55.59 -23.07
N ALA A 729 13.26 -54.40 -22.50
CA ALA A 729 12.18 -53.40 -22.51
C ALA A 729 11.83 -52.99 -23.95
N ILE A 730 12.83 -52.65 -24.76
CA ILE A 730 12.62 -52.27 -26.17
C ILE A 730 12.05 -53.46 -26.97
N ALA A 731 12.54 -54.69 -26.76
CA ALA A 731 12.00 -55.88 -27.42
C ALA A 731 10.51 -56.10 -27.07
N ALA A 732 10.14 -55.93 -25.80
CA ALA A 732 8.75 -56.03 -25.36
C ALA A 732 7.87 -54.94 -26.00
N GLU A 733 8.37 -53.71 -26.11
CA GLU A 733 7.67 -52.61 -26.77
C GLU A 733 7.50 -52.82 -28.28
N ILE A 734 8.52 -53.36 -28.97
CA ILE A 734 8.43 -53.76 -30.38
C ILE A 734 7.29 -54.76 -30.55
N SER A 735 7.27 -55.81 -29.73
CA SER A 735 6.24 -56.85 -29.79
C SER A 735 4.85 -56.28 -29.47
N ALA A 736 4.74 -55.40 -28.48
CA ALA A 736 3.49 -54.71 -28.14
C ALA A 736 2.99 -53.81 -29.28
N SER A 737 3.89 -53.06 -29.94
CA SER A 737 3.58 -52.22 -31.10
C SER A 737 3.13 -53.06 -32.29
N LYS A 738 3.84 -54.14 -32.62
CA LYS A 738 3.46 -55.12 -33.65
C LYS A 738 2.06 -55.69 -33.40
N ASN A 739 1.80 -56.15 -32.18
CA ASN A 739 0.51 -56.73 -31.80
C ASN A 739 -0.63 -55.70 -31.85
N ARG A 740 -0.36 -54.45 -31.45
CA ARG A 740 -1.33 -53.35 -31.55
C ARG A 740 -1.69 -53.07 -33.02
N ILE A 741 -0.69 -52.94 -33.89
CA ILE A 741 -0.90 -52.67 -35.32
C ILE A 741 -1.67 -53.84 -35.97
N ASN A 742 -1.27 -55.09 -35.72
CA ASN A 742 -1.98 -56.27 -36.21
C ASN A 742 -3.43 -56.32 -35.70
N GLY A 743 -3.67 -55.92 -34.44
CA GLY A 743 -5.02 -55.83 -33.88
C GLY A 743 -5.91 -54.82 -34.61
N ILE A 744 -5.35 -53.73 -35.13
CA ILE A 744 -6.06 -52.72 -35.92
C ILE A 744 -6.32 -53.24 -37.34
N ILE A 745 -5.33 -53.87 -37.97
CA ILE A 745 -5.47 -54.50 -39.30
C ILE A 745 -6.58 -55.55 -39.28
N ASN A 746 -6.59 -56.45 -38.29
CA ASN A 746 -7.57 -57.53 -38.16
C ASN A 746 -9.01 -57.03 -37.96
N ARG A 747 -9.19 -55.78 -37.53
CA ARG A 747 -10.50 -55.14 -37.38
C ARG A 747 -10.99 -54.45 -38.67
N ASN A 748 -10.26 -54.58 -39.78
CA ASN A 748 -10.54 -53.95 -41.09
C ASN A 748 -10.75 -52.44 -41.00
N LYS A 749 -9.99 -51.75 -40.13
CA LYS A 749 -10.08 -50.29 -39.94
C LYS A 749 -9.19 -49.49 -40.90
N VAL A 750 -8.36 -50.17 -41.70
CA VAL A 750 -7.57 -49.58 -42.78
C VAL A 750 -8.24 -49.99 -44.09
N THR A 751 -8.88 -49.03 -44.76
CA THR A 751 -9.76 -49.29 -45.90
C THR A 751 -9.16 -48.93 -47.25
N GLU A 752 -8.13 -48.08 -47.28
CA GLU A 752 -7.44 -47.69 -48.51
C GLU A 752 -6.27 -48.66 -48.81
N ASP A 753 -6.17 -49.13 -50.05
CA ASP A 753 -5.14 -50.10 -50.47
C ASP A 753 -3.71 -49.57 -50.29
N ALA A 754 -3.50 -48.25 -50.49
CA ALA A 754 -2.21 -47.61 -50.29
C ALA A 754 -1.78 -47.60 -48.81
N ASP A 755 -2.72 -47.30 -47.91
CA ASP A 755 -2.49 -47.34 -46.47
C ASP A 755 -2.28 -48.77 -45.97
N ALA A 756 -3.00 -49.74 -46.52
CA ALA A 756 -2.82 -51.15 -46.19
C ALA A 756 -1.40 -51.63 -46.53
N ALA A 757 -0.88 -51.27 -47.71
CA ALA A 757 0.49 -51.57 -48.10
C ALA A 757 1.53 -50.89 -47.20
N HIS A 758 1.31 -49.61 -46.87
CA HIS A 758 2.17 -48.86 -45.95
C HIS A 758 2.22 -49.52 -44.56
N VAL A 759 1.06 -49.83 -43.99
CA VAL A 759 0.95 -50.45 -42.66
C VAL A 759 1.61 -51.84 -42.65
N GLN A 760 1.45 -52.63 -43.72
CA GLN A 760 2.16 -53.91 -43.85
C GLN A 760 3.68 -53.71 -43.85
N TYR A 761 4.20 -52.71 -44.57
CA TYR A 761 5.62 -52.37 -44.56
C TYR A 761 6.13 -52.02 -43.15
N LEU A 762 5.35 -51.28 -42.36
CA LEU A 762 5.68 -50.98 -40.96
C LEU A 762 5.77 -52.25 -40.10
N VAL A 763 4.81 -53.18 -40.24
CA VAL A 763 4.82 -54.47 -39.52
C VAL A 763 6.06 -55.30 -39.89
N HIS A 764 6.42 -55.34 -41.17
CA HIS A 764 7.62 -56.03 -41.64
C HIS A 764 8.90 -55.41 -41.06
N THR A 765 8.98 -54.08 -41.00
CA THR A 765 10.10 -53.38 -40.36
C THR A 765 10.18 -53.68 -38.87
N LEU A 766 9.05 -53.73 -38.15
CA LEU A 766 9.02 -54.13 -36.74
C LEU A 766 9.49 -55.57 -36.52
N ARG A 767 9.21 -56.51 -37.43
CA ARG A 767 9.72 -57.89 -37.37
C ARG A 767 11.25 -57.94 -37.51
N ILE A 768 11.82 -57.08 -38.35
CA ILE A 768 13.27 -56.94 -38.47
C ILE A 768 13.87 -56.43 -37.15
N PHE A 769 13.29 -55.37 -36.57
CA PHE A 769 13.73 -54.86 -35.26
C PHE A 769 13.55 -55.89 -34.14
N GLU A 770 12.43 -56.61 -34.10
CA GLU A 770 12.18 -57.66 -33.11
C GLU A 770 13.25 -58.74 -33.21
N THR A 771 13.60 -59.17 -34.43
CA THR A 771 14.63 -60.18 -34.66
C THR A 771 16.02 -59.69 -34.26
N GLU A 772 16.39 -58.45 -34.57
CA GLU A 772 17.66 -57.84 -34.15
C GLU A 772 17.83 -57.86 -32.62
N PHE A 773 16.81 -57.38 -31.90
CA PHE A 773 16.85 -57.28 -30.44
C PHE A 773 16.79 -58.66 -29.78
N LEU A 774 15.97 -59.59 -30.28
CA LEU A 774 15.91 -60.97 -29.78
C LEU A 774 17.21 -61.74 -30.04
N ALA A 775 17.84 -61.55 -31.21
CA ALA A 775 19.15 -62.10 -31.52
C ALA A 775 20.23 -61.53 -30.60
N GLN A 776 20.13 -60.24 -30.24
CA GLN A 776 21.03 -59.62 -29.25
C GLN A 776 20.82 -60.15 -27.83
N LEU A 777 19.59 -60.49 -27.47
CA LEU A 777 19.24 -61.15 -26.21
C LEU A 777 19.52 -62.66 -26.18
N LYS A 778 19.86 -63.26 -27.33
CA LYS A 778 20.05 -64.72 -27.53
C LYS A 778 18.76 -65.53 -27.31
N GLU A 779 17.60 -64.92 -27.55
CA GLU A 779 16.27 -65.54 -27.42
C GLU A 779 15.84 -66.25 -28.71
N TRP A 780 16.61 -67.27 -29.09
CA TRP A 780 16.52 -67.91 -30.41
C TRP A 780 15.18 -68.58 -30.71
N HIS A 781 14.48 -69.09 -29.69
CA HIS A 781 13.14 -69.64 -29.86
C HIS A 781 12.14 -68.60 -30.36
N GLN A 782 12.25 -67.37 -29.86
CA GLN A 782 11.37 -66.26 -30.26
C GLN A 782 11.72 -65.77 -31.67
N VAL A 783 12.99 -65.78 -32.05
CA VAL A 783 13.43 -65.49 -33.44
C VAL A 783 12.79 -66.48 -34.43
N SER A 784 12.80 -67.78 -34.10
CA SER A 784 12.13 -68.80 -34.94
C SER A 784 10.63 -68.53 -35.08
N ALA A 785 9.96 -68.10 -34.01
CA ALA A 785 8.54 -67.74 -34.08
C ALA A 785 8.28 -66.55 -35.02
N VAL A 786 9.14 -65.52 -34.99
CA VAL A 786 9.04 -64.38 -35.92
C VAL A 786 9.24 -64.83 -37.37
N ILE A 787 10.19 -65.73 -37.64
CA ILE A 787 10.41 -66.31 -38.97
C ILE A 787 9.16 -67.05 -39.46
N GLU A 788 8.50 -67.83 -38.61
CA GLU A 788 7.26 -68.54 -38.95
C GLU A 788 6.08 -67.59 -39.22
N GLU A 789 6.00 -66.45 -38.52
CA GLU A 789 4.98 -65.43 -38.77
C GLU A 789 5.08 -64.79 -40.16
N ILE A 790 6.29 -64.64 -40.70
CA ILE A 790 6.54 -64.02 -42.02
C ILE A 790 6.05 -64.90 -43.17
N ALA A 791 6.00 -66.22 -42.98
CA ALA A 791 5.58 -67.18 -44.02
C ALA A 791 4.16 -66.92 -44.56
N LYS A 792 3.35 -66.13 -43.84
CA LYS A 792 1.97 -65.78 -44.21
C LYS A 792 1.86 -64.47 -45.00
N SER A 793 2.97 -63.78 -45.29
CA SER A 793 2.97 -62.35 -45.70
C SER A 793 3.40 -62.05 -47.15
N GLY A 794 3.36 -63.01 -48.08
CA GLY A 794 3.56 -62.75 -49.51
C GLY A 794 4.94 -62.17 -49.88
N THR A 795 4.98 -61.27 -50.87
CA THR A 795 6.22 -60.73 -51.47
C THR A 795 7.06 -59.86 -50.53
N LEU A 796 6.44 -59.05 -49.67
CA LEU A 796 7.13 -58.26 -48.62
C LEU A 796 7.87 -59.14 -47.61
N GLY A 797 7.46 -60.41 -47.49
CA GLY A 797 8.18 -61.40 -46.68
C GLY A 797 9.60 -61.66 -47.16
N LEU A 798 9.88 -61.54 -48.47
CA LEU A 798 11.20 -61.79 -49.04
C LEU A 798 12.25 -60.82 -48.54
N ASP A 799 12.01 -59.52 -48.72
CA ASP A 799 12.94 -58.47 -48.26
C ASP A 799 13.14 -58.52 -46.73
N THR A 800 12.10 -58.92 -46.00
CA THR A 800 12.18 -59.12 -44.54
C THR A 800 13.11 -60.28 -44.18
N TYR A 801 12.99 -61.41 -44.88
CA TYR A 801 13.89 -62.54 -44.69
C TYR A 801 15.32 -62.17 -45.06
N GLU A 802 15.55 -61.44 -46.15
CA GLU A 802 16.89 -60.95 -46.54
C GLU A 802 17.53 -60.16 -45.39
N ALA A 803 16.82 -59.17 -44.85
CA ALA A 803 17.31 -58.36 -43.73
C ALA A 803 17.58 -59.19 -42.47
N ILE A 804 16.71 -60.16 -42.13
CA ILE A 804 16.91 -61.06 -40.99
C ILE A 804 18.15 -61.93 -41.19
N VAL A 805 18.33 -62.50 -42.39
CA VAL A 805 19.50 -63.32 -42.71
C VAL A 805 20.78 -62.49 -42.58
N ASP A 806 20.81 -61.26 -43.10
CA ASP A 806 21.96 -60.37 -42.95
C ASP A 806 22.30 -60.10 -41.48
N ILE A 807 21.29 -59.82 -40.64
CA ILE A 807 21.48 -59.65 -39.18
C ILE A 807 22.09 -60.90 -38.53
N LEU A 808 21.55 -62.09 -38.86
CA LEU A 808 22.02 -63.36 -38.30
C LEU A 808 23.43 -63.73 -38.78
N LEU A 809 23.76 -63.48 -40.06
CA LEU A 809 25.09 -63.71 -40.64
C LEU A 809 26.14 -62.78 -40.05
N HIS A 810 25.84 -61.48 -39.97
CA HIS A 810 26.76 -60.50 -39.37
C HIS A 810 27.10 -60.90 -37.92
N ARG A 811 26.11 -61.38 -37.16
CA ARG A 811 26.34 -61.91 -35.81
C ARG A 811 27.20 -63.16 -35.77
N ALA A 812 26.90 -64.13 -36.62
CA ALA A 812 27.66 -65.38 -36.69
C ALA A 812 29.14 -65.17 -37.05
N GLN A 813 29.44 -64.12 -37.84
CA GLN A 813 30.78 -63.86 -38.35
C GLN A 813 31.62 -62.90 -37.48
N TRP A 814 31.00 -61.92 -36.79
CA TRP A 814 31.76 -60.83 -36.13
C TRP A 814 31.69 -60.77 -34.60
N SER A 815 30.71 -61.40 -33.92
CA SER A 815 30.49 -61.11 -32.48
C SER A 815 30.37 -62.32 -31.55
N ASP A 816 29.74 -63.43 -31.94
CA ASP A 816 29.56 -64.59 -31.04
C ASP A 816 29.48 -65.90 -31.83
N LYS A 817 30.25 -66.94 -31.44
CA LYS A 817 30.14 -68.31 -31.98
C LYS A 817 28.81 -69.03 -31.60
N GLU A 818 27.87 -68.32 -30.99
CA GLU A 818 26.68 -68.88 -30.35
C GLU A 818 25.39 -68.74 -31.16
N THR A 819 25.41 -68.14 -32.36
CA THR A 819 24.22 -68.12 -33.24
C THR A 819 23.85 -69.55 -33.64
N PRO A 820 22.65 -70.07 -33.29
CA PRO A 820 22.27 -71.42 -33.65
C PRO A 820 22.16 -71.55 -35.16
N VAL A 821 23.02 -72.38 -35.73
CA VAL A 821 23.08 -72.65 -37.17
C VAL A 821 21.72 -73.08 -37.70
N ASN A 822 20.91 -73.77 -36.89
CA ASN A 822 19.54 -74.16 -37.22
C ASN A 822 18.63 -72.98 -37.56
N VAL A 823 18.70 -71.86 -36.82
CA VAL A 823 17.81 -70.70 -37.01
C VAL A 823 18.16 -69.97 -38.30
N LEU A 824 19.45 -69.71 -38.51
CA LEU A 824 19.97 -69.13 -39.74
C LEU A 824 19.65 -70.00 -40.96
N TYR A 825 19.89 -71.30 -40.85
CA TYR A 825 19.60 -72.28 -41.89
C TYR A 825 18.10 -72.30 -42.24
N THR A 826 17.21 -72.31 -41.24
CA THR A 826 15.76 -72.25 -41.45
C THR A 826 15.35 -70.96 -42.18
N CYS A 827 15.91 -69.81 -41.80
CA CYS A 827 15.61 -68.54 -42.43
C CYS A 827 16.06 -68.51 -43.91
N LEU A 828 17.28 -68.99 -44.19
CA LEU A 828 17.82 -69.12 -45.55
C LEU A 828 16.98 -70.06 -46.42
N GLU A 829 16.53 -71.21 -45.88
CA GLU A 829 15.63 -72.12 -46.60
C GLU A 829 14.32 -71.42 -46.95
N LYS A 830 13.70 -70.68 -46.01
CA LYS A 830 12.45 -69.94 -46.27
C LYS A 830 12.62 -68.84 -47.30
N LEU A 831 13.73 -68.10 -47.25
CA LEU A 831 14.08 -67.08 -48.23
C LEU A 831 14.24 -67.69 -49.65
N LEU A 832 15.01 -68.76 -49.78
CA LEU A 832 15.24 -69.42 -51.07
C LEU A 832 13.96 -70.04 -51.63
N HIS A 833 13.14 -70.68 -50.79
CA HIS A 833 11.83 -71.18 -51.21
C HIS A 833 10.92 -70.06 -51.68
N GLY A 834 10.91 -68.92 -50.99
CA GLY A 834 10.14 -67.75 -51.42
C GLY A 834 10.61 -67.20 -52.76
N LEU A 835 11.94 -67.03 -52.95
CA LEU A 835 12.50 -66.56 -54.22
C LEU A 835 12.11 -67.46 -55.39
N LEU A 836 12.14 -68.79 -55.19
CA LEU A 836 11.74 -69.76 -56.22
C LEU A 836 10.24 -69.75 -56.56
N GLN A 837 9.39 -69.23 -55.67
CA GLN A 837 7.95 -69.10 -55.94
C GLN A 837 7.60 -67.85 -56.76
N VAL A 838 8.45 -66.82 -56.74
CA VAL A 838 8.29 -65.60 -57.54
C VAL A 838 8.86 -65.84 -58.95
N LYS A 839 8.02 -66.37 -59.83
CA LYS A 839 8.45 -66.82 -61.18
C LYS A 839 8.70 -65.70 -62.19
N GLU A 840 8.11 -64.52 -62.02
CA GLU A 840 8.15 -63.45 -63.04
C GLU A 840 9.31 -62.46 -62.86
N ASP A 841 9.94 -62.40 -61.68
CA ASP A 841 11.00 -61.41 -61.32
C ASP A 841 12.16 -62.03 -60.50
N LEU A 842 12.59 -63.26 -60.79
CA LEU A 842 13.69 -63.88 -60.05
C LEU A 842 15.03 -63.18 -60.32
N SER A 843 15.53 -62.43 -59.33
CA SER A 843 16.91 -61.92 -59.37
C SER A 843 17.91 -63.06 -59.17
N LEU A 844 18.60 -63.45 -60.26
CA LEU A 844 19.62 -64.51 -60.21
C LEU A 844 20.81 -64.15 -59.32
N GLU A 845 21.14 -62.87 -59.21
CA GLU A 845 22.18 -62.38 -58.30
C GLU A 845 21.78 -62.59 -56.84
N ARG A 846 20.56 -62.20 -56.45
CA ARG A 846 20.06 -62.44 -55.09
C ARG A 846 19.98 -63.93 -54.79
N PHE A 847 19.39 -64.71 -55.70
CA PHE A 847 19.27 -66.17 -55.53
C PHE A 847 20.64 -66.86 -55.36
N SER A 848 21.61 -66.54 -56.22
CA SER A 848 22.95 -67.13 -56.17
C SER A 848 23.71 -66.76 -54.88
N ARG A 849 23.62 -65.50 -54.44
CA ARG A 849 24.17 -65.04 -53.15
C ARG A 849 23.63 -65.84 -51.96
N TRP A 850 22.30 -65.98 -51.87
CA TRP A 850 21.68 -66.66 -50.73
C TRP A 850 21.85 -68.18 -50.79
N LEU A 851 21.90 -68.77 -51.99
CA LEU A 851 22.22 -70.18 -52.18
C LEU A 851 23.64 -70.48 -51.69
N ARG A 852 24.62 -69.64 -52.04
CA ARG A 852 25.99 -69.75 -51.52
C ARG A 852 26.00 -69.71 -49.99
N GLY A 853 25.25 -68.78 -49.40
CA GLY A 853 25.06 -68.68 -47.94
C GLY A 853 24.52 -69.98 -47.33
N LEU A 854 23.42 -70.52 -47.88
CA LEU A 854 22.82 -71.78 -47.40
C LEU A 854 23.79 -72.96 -47.53
N CYS A 855 24.46 -73.11 -48.67
CA CYS A 855 25.41 -74.18 -48.92
C CYS A 855 26.61 -74.09 -47.97
N THR A 856 27.17 -72.89 -47.77
CA THR A 856 28.31 -72.67 -46.86
C THR A 856 27.94 -73.03 -45.42
N VAL A 857 26.77 -72.57 -44.96
CA VAL A 857 26.27 -72.85 -43.61
C VAL A 857 25.94 -74.34 -43.43
N GLY A 858 25.25 -74.95 -44.39
CA GLY A 858 24.85 -76.36 -44.33
C GLY A 858 26.05 -77.32 -44.38
N LEU A 859 27.02 -77.06 -45.27
CA LEU A 859 28.22 -77.89 -45.40
C LEU A 859 29.15 -77.79 -44.20
N SER A 860 29.18 -76.64 -43.50
CA SER A 860 29.97 -76.48 -42.26
C SER A 860 29.56 -77.44 -41.13
N ARG A 861 28.29 -77.88 -41.10
CA ARG A 861 27.78 -78.86 -40.13
C ARG A 861 28.19 -80.29 -40.49
N ASN A 862 28.42 -80.53 -41.77
CA ASN A 862 28.85 -81.79 -42.38
C ASN A 862 28.09 -83.05 -41.90
N THR A 863 26.79 -82.94 -41.63
CA THR A 863 25.96 -84.12 -41.34
C THR A 863 25.45 -84.75 -42.64
N ALA A 864 25.22 -86.07 -42.66
CA ALA A 864 24.70 -86.75 -43.86
C ALA A 864 23.36 -86.19 -44.33
N GLY A 865 22.47 -85.82 -43.39
CA GLY A 865 21.18 -85.20 -43.71
C GLY A 865 21.33 -83.80 -44.32
N ASP A 866 22.26 -82.98 -43.82
CA ASP A 866 22.51 -81.64 -44.36
C ASP A 866 23.14 -81.72 -45.76
N ARG A 867 24.14 -82.59 -45.97
CA ARG A 867 24.74 -82.81 -47.29
C ARG A 867 23.70 -83.24 -48.33
N LEU A 868 22.79 -84.14 -47.96
CA LEU A 868 21.71 -84.60 -48.85
C LEU A 868 20.71 -83.49 -49.19
N LYS A 869 20.44 -82.56 -48.27
CA LYS A 869 19.62 -81.38 -48.56
C LYS A 869 20.35 -80.37 -49.46
N ILE A 870 21.61 -80.06 -49.17
CA ILE A 870 22.40 -79.10 -49.94
C ILE A 870 22.60 -79.56 -51.39
N ILE A 871 22.91 -80.83 -51.64
CA ILE A 871 22.99 -81.34 -53.02
C ILE A 871 21.66 -81.18 -53.74
N GLY A 872 20.53 -81.36 -53.04
CA GLY A 872 19.20 -81.05 -53.56
C GLY A 872 19.06 -79.59 -53.99
N TYR A 873 19.47 -78.62 -53.16
CA TYR A 873 19.45 -77.20 -53.53
C TYR A 873 20.39 -76.86 -54.69
N ILE A 874 21.55 -77.52 -54.79
CA ILE A 874 22.48 -77.36 -55.92
C ILE A 874 21.88 -77.92 -57.22
N GLU A 875 21.15 -79.04 -57.16
CA GLU A 875 20.40 -79.57 -58.29
C GLU A 875 19.26 -78.62 -58.72
N HIS A 876 18.61 -77.95 -57.77
CA HIS A 876 17.65 -76.88 -58.11
C HIS A 876 18.36 -75.70 -58.78
N ALA A 877 19.53 -75.30 -58.29
CA ALA A 877 20.34 -74.24 -58.89
C ALA A 877 20.81 -74.61 -60.31
N LEU A 878 21.11 -75.89 -60.56
CA LEU A 878 21.36 -76.41 -61.90
C LEU A 878 20.18 -76.22 -62.83
N SER A 879 18.95 -76.48 -62.37
CA SER A 879 17.75 -76.21 -63.17
C SER A 879 17.59 -74.72 -63.50
N VAL A 880 17.91 -73.82 -62.56
CA VAL A 880 17.88 -72.38 -62.76
C VAL A 880 18.98 -71.93 -63.74
N LEU A 881 20.20 -72.49 -63.62
CA LEU A 881 21.33 -72.28 -64.51
C LEU A 881 21.00 -72.69 -65.95
N GLU A 882 20.37 -73.85 -66.14
CA GLU A 882 19.94 -74.36 -67.44
C GLU A 882 18.89 -73.47 -68.10
N GLN A 883 17.89 -73.01 -67.32
CA GLN A 883 16.81 -72.15 -67.81
C GLN A 883 17.30 -70.75 -68.23
N HIS A 884 18.33 -70.20 -67.58
CA HIS A 884 18.79 -68.83 -67.79
C HIS A 884 20.15 -68.71 -68.48
N HIS A 885 20.69 -69.80 -69.05
CA HIS A 885 22.05 -69.82 -69.60
C HIS A 885 22.25 -68.85 -70.79
N GLY A 886 21.19 -68.54 -71.54
CA GLY A 886 21.22 -67.67 -72.72
C GLY A 886 20.33 -66.42 -72.63
N GLY A 887 19.86 -66.05 -71.43
CA GLY A 887 19.04 -64.85 -71.23
C GLY A 887 19.88 -63.57 -71.01
N ASP A 888 19.20 -62.41 -71.05
CA ASP A 888 19.83 -61.09 -70.84
C ASP A 888 20.45 -60.92 -69.44
N GLN A 889 19.96 -61.65 -68.44
CA GLN A 889 20.57 -61.75 -67.11
C GLN A 889 21.05 -63.19 -66.88
N PRO A 890 22.30 -63.52 -67.22
CA PRO A 890 22.86 -64.84 -66.98
C PRO A 890 23.26 -64.99 -65.51
N TYR A 891 23.20 -66.22 -64.99
CA TYR A 891 23.67 -66.54 -63.64
C TYR A 891 25.14 -66.08 -63.45
N PRO A 892 25.53 -65.42 -62.33
CA PRO A 892 26.85 -64.81 -62.19
C PRO A 892 28.01 -65.79 -62.39
N MET A 893 29.05 -65.39 -63.12
CA MET A 893 30.15 -66.30 -63.50
C MET A 893 30.94 -66.80 -62.30
N ASP A 894 31.26 -65.91 -61.35
CA ASP A 894 32.00 -66.26 -60.14
C ASP A 894 31.23 -67.28 -59.28
N GLU A 895 29.89 -67.19 -59.29
CA GLU A 895 29.02 -68.14 -58.60
C GLU A 895 29.00 -69.52 -59.28
N ARG A 896 29.08 -69.59 -60.61
CA ARG A 896 29.22 -70.86 -61.34
C ARG A 896 30.54 -71.55 -61.01
N GLN A 897 31.63 -70.79 -60.99
CA GLN A 897 32.95 -71.31 -60.63
C GLN A 897 32.99 -71.79 -59.19
N TRP A 898 32.39 -71.03 -58.27
CA TRP A 898 32.28 -71.42 -56.87
C TRP A 898 31.40 -72.66 -56.68
N LEU A 899 30.24 -72.76 -57.33
CA LEU A 899 29.38 -73.94 -57.28
C LEU A 899 30.12 -75.18 -57.79
N LEU A 900 30.85 -75.06 -58.91
CA LEU A 900 31.67 -76.15 -59.45
C LEU A 900 32.73 -76.60 -58.45
N ALA A 901 33.49 -75.66 -57.90
CA ALA A 901 34.54 -75.91 -56.92
C ALA A 901 33.99 -76.59 -55.66
N THR A 902 32.94 -76.02 -55.06
CA THR A 902 32.33 -76.51 -53.83
C THR A 902 31.74 -77.91 -54.03
N THR A 903 31.04 -78.15 -55.14
CA THR A 903 30.43 -79.45 -55.44
C THR A 903 31.49 -80.53 -55.66
N TYR A 904 32.57 -80.20 -56.38
CA TYR A 904 33.69 -81.14 -56.63
C TYR A 904 34.48 -81.45 -55.35
N ASN A 905 34.81 -80.43 -54.56
CA ASN A 905 35.54 -80.60 -53.30
C ASN A 905 34.72 -81.43 -52.29
N THR A 906 33.42 -81.15 -52.14
CA THR A 906 32.52 -81.92 -51.27
C THR A 906 32.40 -83.37 -51.72
N GLY A 907 32.32 -83.63 -53.03
CA GLY A 907 32.35 -85.00 -53.58
C GLY A 907 33.65 -85.74 -53.25
N THR A 908 34.79 -85.03 -53.28
CA THR A 908 36.10 -85.57 -52.92
C THR A 908 36.20 -85.89 -51.42
N GLU A 909 35.67 -85.02 -50.56
CA GLU A 909 35.56 -85.27 -49.12
C GLU A 909 34.69 -86.50 -48.82
N CYS A 910 33.53 -86.62 -49.46
CA CYS A 910 32.66 -87.80 -49.34
C CYS A 910 33.35 -89.09 -49.82
N LEU A 911 34.13 -89.01 -50.90
CA LEU A 911 34.92 -90.15 -51.41
C LEU A 911 35.98 -90.59 -50.40
N HIS A 912 36.72 -89.63 -49.82
CA HIS A 912 37.69 -89.91 -48.75
C HIS A 912 37.03 -90.49 -47.49
N ALA A 913 35.80 -90.08 -47.18
CA ALA A 913 35.00 -90.62 -46.08
C ALA A 913 34.27 -91.94 -46.40
N ALA A 914 34.49 -92.53 -47.59
CA ALA A 914 33.84 -93.74 -48.10
C ALA A 914 32.29 -93.67 -48.23
N PHE A 915 31.72 -92.46 -48.34
CA PHE A 915 30.31 -92.24 -48.68
C PHE A 915 30.14 -92.25 -50.20
N PHE A 916 30.25 -93.43 -50.79
CA PHE A 916 30.34 -93.62 -52.23
C PHE A 916 29.13 -93.13 -53.02
N ASP A 917 27.91 -93.40 -52.54
CA ASP A 917 26.67 -92.96 -53.21
C ASP A 917 26.52 -91.44 -53.18
N GLU A 918 26.86 -90.81 -52.05
CA GLU A 918 26.88 -89.35 -51.94
C GLU A 918 27.94 -88.76 -52.87
N ALA A 919 29.17 -89.26 -52.81
CA ALA A 919 30.29 -88.80 -53.63
C ALA A 919 29.96 -88.84 -55.12
N LYS A 920 29.33 -89.92 -55.60
CA LYS A 920 28.86 -90.05 -56.98
C LYS A 920 27.89 -88.92 -57.35
N ARG A 921 26.87 -88.67 -56.53
CA ARG A 921 25.86 -87.62 -56.77
C ARG A 921 26.49 -86.22 -56.84
N TRP A 922 27.44 -85.94 -55.94
CA TRP A 922 28.21 -84.68 -55.96
C TRP A 922 29.05 -84.54 -57.24
N PHE A 923 29.78 -85.59 -57.67
CA PHE A 923 30.57 -85.53 -58.92
C PHE A 923 29.70 -85.42 -60.18
N GLU A 924 28.53 -86.06 -60.21
CA GLU A 924 27.57 -85.92 -61.30
C GLU A 924 27.07 -84.47 -61.41
N ALA A 925 26.65 -83.86 -60.30
CA ALA A 925 26.26 -82.45 -60.27
C ALA A 925 27.41 -81.52 -60.70
N ALA A 926 28.64 -81.74 -60.21
CA ALA A 926 29.80 -80.95 -60.59
C ALA A 926 30.09 -81.03 -62.10
N THR A 927 29.93 -82.21 -62.71
CA THR A 927 30.13 -82.41 -64.15
C THR A 927 29.10 -81.66 -64.98
N VAL A 928 27.85 -81.56 -64.49
CA VAL A 928 26.80 -80.75 -65.13
C VAL A 928 27.12 -79.26 -65.01
N ILE A 929 27.49 -78.77 -63.82
CA ILE A 929 27.86 -77.36 -63.58
C ILE A 929 29.03 -76.93 -64.49
N CYS A 930 30.01 -77.82 -64.68
CA CYS A 930 31.22 -77.56 -65.49
C CYS A 930 30.89 -77.07 -66.91
N ARG A 931 29.80 -77.53 -67.52
CA ARG A 931 29.38 -77.11 -68.88
C ARG A 931 29.08 -75.62 -69.00
N PHE A 932 28.80 -74.95 -67.90
CA PHE A 932 28.38 -73.54 -67.85
C PHE A 932 29.51 -72.56 -67.51
N VAL A 933 30.75 -73.06 -67.38
CA VAL A 933 31.98 -72.29 -67.10
C VAL A 933 32.86 -72.24 -68.38
N PRO A 934 33.66 -71.18 -68.64
CA PRO A 934 34.51 -71.07 -69.82
C PRO A 934 35.43 -72.28 -70.01
N GLY A 935 35.44 -72.86 -71.22
CA GLY A 935 36.21 -74.08 -71.55
C GLY A 935 35.70 -75.37 -70.89
N GLY A 936 34.62 -75.31 -70.13
CA GLY A 936 34.11 -76.43 -69.34
C GLY A 936 33.28 -77.45 -70.11
N ARG A 937 32.67 -77.09 -71.25
CA ARG A 937 31.92 -78.04 -72.10
C ARG A 937 32.82 -79.16 -72.65
N GLU A 938 33.98 -78.79 -73.19
CA GLU A 938 35.00 -79.75 -73.68
C GLU A 938 35.56 -80.63 -72.55
N ARG A 939 35.67 -80.09 -71.34
CA ARG A 939 36.16 -80.81 -70.15
C ARG A 939 35.10 -81.76 -69.60
N ALA A 940 33.84 -81.35 -69.54
CA ALA A 940 32.72 -82.19 -69.11
C ALA A 940 32.50 -83.38 -70.07
N ASP A 941 32.64 -83.18 -71.38
CA ASP A 941 32.49 -84.25 -72.37
C ASP A 941 33.63 -85.27 -72.33
N LYS A 942 34.84 -84.89 -71.87
CA LYS A 942 35.96 -85.82 -71.61
C LYS A 942 35.75 -86.68 -70.35
N VAL A 943 35.03 -86.17 -69.35
CA VAL A 943 34.80 -86.85 -68.06
C VAL A 943 33.55 -87.75 -68.08
N ARG A 944 32.57 -87.42 -68.95
CA ARG A 944 31.31 -88.17 -69.11
C ARG A 944 31.46 -89.69 -69.32
N PRO A 945 32.44 -90.20 -70.11
CA PRO A 945 32.67 -91.64 -70.27
C PRO A 945 33.23 -92.34 -69.01
N SER A 946 33.91 -91.59 -68.14
CA SER A 946 34.65 -92.11 -66.97
C SER A 946 33.81 -92.26 -65.71
N ILE A 947 32.62 -91.64 -65.65
CA ILE A 947 31.69 -91.74 -64.51
C ILE A 947 30.68 -92.89 -64.73
N VAL A 948 30.37 -93.22 -65.99
CA VAL A 948 29.42 -94.29 -66.35
C VAL A 948 30.06 -95.68 -66.24
N VAL A 949 31.39 -95.74 -66.25
CA VAL A 949 32.16 -96.98 -66.17
C VAL A 949 33.08 -96.87 -64.96
N VAL A 950 33.03 -97.88 -64.08
CA VAL A 950 34.00 -98.23 -63.02
C VAL A 950 33.45 -98.16 -61.59
N ASP A 951 33.33 -99.36 -61.00
CA ASP A 951 33.37 -99.65 -59.58
C ASP A 951 34.51 -98.89 -58.88
N LEU A 952 34.16 -97.80 -58.21
CA LEU A 952 34.63 -97.17 -56.96
C LEU A 952 36.03 -97.41 -56.34
N ILE A 953 36.95 -98.19 -56.92
CA ILE A 953 38.23 -98.52 -56.27
C ILE A 953 39.43 -97.73 -56.83
N LEU A 954 39.32 -97.06 -57.98
CA LEU A 954 40.45 -96.30 -58.56
C LEU A 954 39.98 -95.01 -59.25
N ILE A 955 39.66 -93.97 -58.47
CA ILE A 955 39.69 -92.59 -59.00
C ILE A 955 41.11 -92.06 -58.78
N ILE A 956 41.89 -92.14 -59.85
CA ILE A 956 43.18 -91.48 -60.03
C ILE A 956 43.01 -89.97 -59.75
N PRO A 957 43.95 -89.29 -59.06
CA PRO A 957 43.84 -87.86 -58.83
C PRO A 957 43.75 -87.15 -60.17
N LEU A 958 42.61 -86.50 -60.43
CA LEU A 958 42.34 -85.67 -61.61
C LEU A 958 43.20 -84.38 -61.64
N SER A 959 44.33 -84.36 -60.95
CA SER A 959 45.33 -83.28 -60.92
C SER A 959 46.05 -83.07 -62.26
N TYR A 960 45.68 -83.81 -63.32
CA TYR A 960 46.27 -83.73 -64.67
C TYR A 960 45.31 -83.24 -65.76
N LEU A 961 44.06 -82.90 -65.44
CA LEU A 961 43.21 -82.10 -66.31
C LEU A 961 43.29 -80.66 -65.82
N ASP A 962 43.86 -79.75 -66.62
CA ASP A 962 44.12 -78.31 -66.43
C ASP A 962 42.93 -77.47 -65.89
N LEU A 963 42.33 -77.86 -64.78
CA LEU A 963 41.39 -77.07 -64.00
C LEU A 963 42.15 -76.08 -63.09
N GLY A 964 43.45 -76.32 -62.83
CA GLY A 964 44.30 -75.49 -61.98
C GLY A 964 44.41 -74.02 -62.40
N VAL A 965 44.16 -73.68 -63.68
CA VAL A 965 44.21 -72.29 -64.16
C VAL A 965 42.97 -71.46 -63.76
N ILE A 966 41.85 -72.10 -63.38
CA ILE A 966 40.66 -71.38 -62.86
C ILE A 966 40.72 -71.21 -61.33
N PHE A 967 41.48 -72.04 -60.62
CA PHE A 967 41.54 -72.04 -59.15
C PHE A 967 42.48 -71.00 -58.53
N ALA A 968 43.27 -70.27 -59.33
CA ALA A 968 44.19 -69.25 -58.82
C ALA A 968 43.58 -67.83 -58.75
N SER A 969 42.41 -67.57 -59.34
CA SER A 969 41.81 -66.22 -59.37
C SER A 969 40.62 -66.01 -58.42
N ALA A 970 40.31 -66.97 -57.56
CA ALA A 970 39.20 -66.91 -56.60
C ALA A 970 39.67 -67.25 -55.17
N ARG A 971 40.68 -66.52 -54.69
CA ARG A 971 41.14 -66.54 -53.30
C ARG A 971 41.06 -65.14 -52.70
#